data_AF-A0A562IGH8-F1
#
_entry.id   AF-A0A562IGH8-F1
#
_cell.length_a   1.000
_cell.length_b   1.000
_cell.length_c   1.000
_cell.angle_alpha   90.00
_cell.angle_beta   90.00
_cell.angle_gamma   90.00
#
_symmetry.space_group_name_H-M   'P 1'
#
loop_
_entity.id
_entity.type
_entity.pdbx_description
1 polymer ?
#
loop_
_entity_poly.entity_id
_entity_poly.type
_entity_poly.pdbx_seq_one_letter_code
_entity_poly.pdbx_strand_id
1 'polypeptide(L)'
;MPWRADARLTLVAVPLAPDGGTATWLPSATVTADFAAVTPAAAGVAVRTDGVRVAADWALGAPVTATAAIRGLTVLVDGTPYPLGDLRLPTAGPVDATRPDLGLGLAAGPLWAALRALLSRVAYSWGGPAARDLLALVGVAGPDSTGGDRVPALLPPDPDDLASLLADPAEAVRAWLAALARDAAAGTTPAGPPLRHLLELVQALLTDRLPALPGQPLPGPDLPVDGSGTPEVPWRVPIHRAGDDAVELLTWLEPAGPPGAWAVEPLLDRYLTGTAEGPEGDEEPARADADGDEPVREPLTGAAVLAAGRLAAAYRPDLAEVLPLLDPAAAAFAVDSLADLLADGDGLVPADASAAAAGIRVGDLVDAAHHELPAAPATVAQLREAVAGYTAPAGDGWAVLLMAPPLAGPRPWEPLLADVPAGDVHRVDLRVPGTAPDRVDLGALPAARWYVVDLADDGTLPAATALAALRRVHDAVRTVRPGTRTVLVGHSYLGQVARQLAAAVPDQVLGLATIGTPADNTVLPVDAPAVAEGVRLARLLSPEGMPEDTATDAALDLLGRLLDGYAATDGQAPTALPLPSAAFARWTPPVAPPAVPTLAVHGRLRGGLRELLANALTWRTYAAADPLDLPTAAAGAVRVALDLGPAQPATRRWTPTCASTSAGWP
;
A
#
# COMPACT_ATOMS: atom_id res chain seq x y z
N MET A 1 -5.35 7.66 64.05
CA MET A 1 -6.34 7.44 62.97
C MET A 1 -7.73 7.59 63.56
N PRO A 2 -8.65 8.34 62.93
CA PRO A 2 -10.05 8.34 63.36
C PRO A 2 -10.65 6.94 63.16
N TRP A 3 -11.46 6.49 64.12
CA TRP A 3 -12.13 5.18 64.10
C TRP A 3 -13.54 5.29 64.69
N ARG A 4 -14.41 4.37 64.30
CA ARG A 4 -15.77 4.21 64.83
C ARG A 4 -16.00 2.75 65.19
N ALA A 5 -16.59 2.48 66.35
CA ALA A 5 -17.04 1.13 66.68
C ALA A 5 -18.57 1.07 66.88
N ASP A 6 -19.14 -0.05 66.50
CA ASP A 6 -20.54 -0.44 66.72
C ASP A 6 -20.54 -1.78 67.45
N ALA A 7 -21.20 -1.85 68.60
CA ALA A 7 -21.35 -3.07 69.38
C ALA A 7 -22.82 -3.44 69.45
N ARG A 8 -23.14 -4.66 69.03
CA ARG A 8 -24.48 -5.24 69.04
C ARG A 8 -24.49 -6.42 69.99
N LEU A 9 -25.38 -6.36 70.97
CA LEU A 9 -25.59 -7.42 71.94
C LEU A 9 -26.98 -7.98 71.74
N THR A 10 -27.07 -9.27 71.48
CA THR A 10 -28.36 -9.97 71.54
C THR A 10 -28.63 -10.23 73.02
N LEU A 11 -29.61 -9.55 73.63
CA LEU A 11 -29.85 -9.68 75.07
C LEU A 11 -30.62 -10.96 75.42
N VAL A 12 -31.55 -11.37 74.56
CA VAL A 12 -32.35 -12.58 74.74
C VAL A 12 -32.71 -13.16 73.38
N ALA A 13 -32.58 -14.48 73.21
CA ALA A 13 -33.16 -15.22 72.09
C ALA A 13 -34.18 -16.22 72.63
N VAL A 14 -35.43 -16.09 72.17
CA VAL A 14 -36.53 -16.99 72.53
C VAL A 14 -36.91 -17.81 71.30
N PRO A 15 -36.68 -19.13 71.29
CA PRO A 15 -37.09 -19.98 70.18
C PRO A 15 -38.62 -20.05 70.12
N LEU A 16 -39.21 -19.75 68.96
CA LEU A 16 -40.66 -19.77 68.74
C LEU A 16 -41.19 -21.09 68.13
N ALA A 17 -40.32 -22.11 68.03
CA ALA A 17 -40.71 -23.42 67.51
C ALA A 17 -41.68 -24.14 68.49
N PRO A 18 -42.63 -24.96 67.99
CA PRO A 18 -43.66 -25.61 68.81
C PRO A 18 -43.12 -26.56 69.88
N ASP A 19 -41.87 -26.99 69.70
CA ASP A 19 -41.23 -28.09 70.42
C ASP A 19 -40.68 -27.67 71.80
N GLY A 20 -40.78 -26.38 72.15
CA GLY A 20 -40.40 -25.84 73.45
C GLY A 20 -38.89 -25.77 73.69
N GLY A 21 -38.26 -24.67 73.31
CA GLY A 21 -36.86 -24.37 73.66
C GLY A 21 -36.74 -23.37 74.82
N THR A 22 -35.64 -23.42 75.56
CA THR A 22 -35.35 -22.46 76.64
C THR A 22 -34.85 -21.13 76.08
N ALA A 23 -35.36 -20.01 76.62
CA ALA A 23 -34.85 -18.69 76.31
C ALA A 23 -33.37 -18.59 76.71
N THR A 24 -32.54 -18.18 75.77
CA THR A 24 -31.10 -18.00 76.01
C THR A 24 -30.83 -16.52 76.25
N TRP A 25 -30.22 -16.21 77.39
CA TRP A 25 -29.78 -14.85 77.73
C TRP A 25 -28.37 -14.62 77.21
N LEU A 26 -28.14 -13.46 76.60
CA LEU A 26 -26.86 -13.11 75.95
C LEU A 26 -26.33 -14.21 75.00
N PRO A 27 -27.14 -14.67 74.02
CA PRO A 27 -26.72 -15.74 73.11
C PRO A 27 -25.57 -15.32 72.19
N SER A 28 -25.41 -14.01 71.90
CA SER A 28 -24.34 -13.51 71.05
C SER A 28 -24.00 -12.04 71.25
N ALA A 29 -22.79 -11.68 70.88
CA ALA A 29 -22.27 -10.32 70.80
C ALA A 29 -21.45 -10.15 69.52
N THR A 30 -21.64 -9.04 68.83
CA THR A 30 -20.83 -8.64 67.66
C THR A 30 -20.29 -7.25 67.90
N VAL A 31 -18.98 -7.08 67.78
CA VAL A 31 -18.31 -5.78 67.83
C VAL A 31 -17.65 -5.54 66.48
N THR A 32 -17.95 -4.41 65.84
CA THR A 32 -17.26 -3.97 64.63
C THR A 32 -16.56 -2.64 64.87
N ALA A 33 -15.34 -2.50 64.36
CA ALA A 33 -14.57 -1.26 64.39
C ALA A 33 -14.08 -0.92 62.98
N ASP A 34 -14.39 0.28 62.51
CA ASP A 34 -13.94 0.84 61.24
C ASP A 34 -12.84 1.87 61.50
N PHE A 35 -11.68 1.68 60.89
CA PHE A 35 -10.53 2.58 60.91
C PHE A 35 -10.42 3.31 59.56
N ALA A 36 -10.09 4.59 59.60
CA ALA A 36 -9.94 5.40 58.38
C ALA A 36 -8.82 4.91 57.46
N ALA A 37 -8.95 5.26 56.18
CA ALA A 37 -7.99 5.04 55.11
C ALA A 37 -6.56 5.45 55.50
N VAL A 38 -5.59 4.68 54.99
CA VAL A 38 -4.16 4.99 55.09
C VAL A 38 -3.57 4.96 53.69
N THR A 39 -2.61 5.83 53.43
CA THR A 39 -1.90 5.86 52.14
C THR A 39 -0.39 5.87 52.37
N PRO A 40 0.21 4.77 52.86
CA PRO A 40 1.67 4.67 52.91
C PRO A 40 2.23 4.77 51.49
N ALA A 41 3.27 5.58 51.32
CA ALA A 41 3.96 5.76 50.05
C ALA A 41 5.48 5.72 50.28
N ALA A 42 6.19 5.02 49.41
CA ALA A 42 7.64 4.97 49.40
C ALA A 42 8.13 4.75 47.97
N ALA A 43 9.12 5.55 47.55
CA ALA A 43 9.82 5.41 46.27
C ALA A 43 8.87 5.06 45.11
N GLY A 44 7.91 5.94 44.80
CA GLY A 44 6.99 5.81 43.65
C GLY A 44 5.93 4.71 43.76
N VAL A 45 5.91 3.92 44.85
CA VAL A 45 4.85 2.96 45.14
C VAL A 45 4.03 3.46 46.32
N ALA A 46 2.70 3.48 46.18
CA ALA A 46 1.79 3.78 47.28
C ALA A 46 0.73 2.71 47.41
N VAL A 47 0.25 2.46 48.63
CA VAL A 47 -0.88 1.56 48.87
C VAL A 47 -2.02 2.41 49.39
N ARG A 48 -3.15 2.43 48.70
CA ARG A 48 -4.38 3.13 49.12
C ARG A 48 -5.41 2.12 49.59
N THR A 49 -6.15 2.47 50.62
CA THR A 49 -7.26 1.66 51.15
C THR A 49 -8.45 2.59 51.46
N ASP A 50 -9.66 2.06 51.47
CA ASP A 50 -10.86 2.77 51.93
C ASP A 50 -10.98 2.74 53.47
N GLY A 51 -10.14 1.93 54.13
CA GLY A 51 -10.08 1.77 55.57
C GLY A 51 -9.96 0.30 55.98
N VAL A 52 -9.80 0.05 57.27
CA VAL A 52 -9.73 -1.29 57.85
C VAL A 52 -10.99 -1.54 58.68
N ARG A 53 -11.66 -2.67 58.47
CA ARG A 53 -12.78 -3.11 59.29
C ARG A 53 -12.36 -4.30 60.13
N VAL A 54 -12.50 -4.23 61.44
CA VAL A 54 -12.30 -5.35 62.37
C VAL A 54 -13.67 -5.76 62.89
N ALA A 55 -13.98 -7.05 62.88
CA ALA A 55 -15.19 -7.62 63.45
C ALA A 55 -14.81 -8.72 64.45
N ALA A 56 -15.40 -8.67 65.63
CA ALA A 56 -15.27 -9.70 66.66
C ALA A 56 -16.66 -10.22 66.98
N ASP A 57 -16.87 -11.52 66.74
CA ASP A 57 -18.12 -12.21 66.99
C ASP A 57 -17.94 -13.20 68.14
N TRP A 58 -18.92 -13.24 69.03
CA TRP A 58 -18.98 -14.18 70.13
C TRP A 58 -20.38 -14.77 70.22
N ALA A 59 -20.45 -16.07 70.47
CA ALA A 59 -21.69 -16.77 70.76
C ALA A 59 -21.55 -17.60 72.03
N LEU A 60 -22.65 -17.79 72.74
CA LEU A 60 -22.65 -18.57 73.97
C LEU A 60 -22.19 -20.01 73.70
N GLY A 61 -21.11 -20.43 74.38
CA GLY A 61 -20.49 -21.76 74.21
C GLY A 61 -19.43 -21.85 73.11
N ALA A 62 -19.16 -20.76 72.37
CA ALA A 62 -18.13 -20.69 71.34
C ALA A 62 -16.98 -19.73 71.73
N PRO A 63 -15.76 -19.94 71.22
CA PRO A 63 -14.69 -18.96 71.33
C PRO A 63 -15.03 -17.67 70.55
N VAL A 64 -14.44 -16.54 70.94
CA VAL A 64 -14.52 -15.30 70.16
C VAL A 64 -13.77 -15.48 68.85
N THR A 65 -14.40 -15.15 67.73
CA THR A 65 -13.77 -15.09 66.41
C THR A 65 -13.54 -13.64 66.02
N ALA A 66 -12.29 -13.27 65.71
CA ALA A 66 -11.95 -11.95 65.22
C ALA A 66 -11.50 -12.05 63.75
N THR A 67 -12.05 -11.18 62.91
CA THR A 67 -11.65 -11.01 61.51
C THR A 67 -11.32 -9.55 61.26
N ALA A 68 -10.41 -9.29 60.34
CA ALA A 68 -10.17 -7.95 59.83
C ALA A 68 -10.21 -7.96 58.30
N ALA A 69 -10.62 -6.85 57.69
CA ALA A 69 -10.64 -6.69 56.25
C ALA A 69 -10.12 -5.29 55.90
N ILE A 70 -9.10 -5.23 55.06
CA ILE A 70 -8.63 -4.00 54.43
C ILE A 70 -9.49 -3.81 53.18
N ARG A 71 -10.29 -2.74 53.14
CA ARG A 71 -11.23 -2.48 52.06
C ARG A 71 -10.61 -1.67 50.94
N GLY A 72 -10.98 -1.98 49.69
CA GLY A 72 -10.60 -1.18 48.52
C GLY A 72 -9.10 -1.06 48.34
N LEU A 73 -8.34 -2.11 48.64
CA LEU A 73 -6.89 -2.15 48.49
C LEU A 73 -6.53 -1.81 47.04
N THR A 74 -5.72 -0.77 46.86
CA THR A 74 -5.23 -0.31 45.56
C THR A 74 -3.73 -0.09 45.68
N VAL A 75 -2.95 -0.67 44.78
CA VAL A 75 -1.52 -0.36 44.65
C VAL A 75 -1.37 0.73 43.60
N LEU A 76 -0.68 1.81 43.91
CA LEU A 76 -0.28 2.82 42.94
C LEU A 76 1.18 2.62 42.60
N VAL A 77 1.51 2.50 41.32
CA VAL A 77 2.89 2.46 40.81
C VAL A 77 3.07 3.67 39.91
N ASP A 78 3.96 4.58 40.29
CA ASP A 78 4.20 5.86 39.59
C ASP A 78 2.94 6.70 39.36
N GLY A 79 1.98 6.58 40.28
CA GLY A 79 0.68 7.28 40.23
C GLY A 79 -0.43 6.49 39.52
N THR A 80 -0.10 5.42 38.79
CA THR A 80 -1.08 4.56 38.12
C THR A 80 -1.75 3.61 39.11
N PRO A 81 -3.09 3.63 39.26
CA PRO A 81 -3.79 2.81 40.24
C PRO A 81 -4.11 1.39 39.72
N TYR A 82 -3.79 0.38 40.53
CA TYR A 82 -4.10 -1.03 40.34
C TYR A 82 -5.00 -1.53 41.48
N PRO A 83 -6.32 -1.58 41.30
CA PRO A 83 -7.26 -2.01 42.34
C PRO A 83 -7.16 -3.53 42.56
N LEU A 84 -6.94 -3.96 43.80
CA LEU A 84 -6.79 -5.35 44.21
C LEU A 84 -8.04 -5.92 44.91
N GLY A 85 -8.90 -5.05 45.46
CA GLY A 85 -10.13 -5.43 46.17
C GLY A 85 -9.96 -5.51 47.69
N ASP A 86 -10.72 -6.37 48.36
CA ASP A 86 -10.73 -6.47 49.82
C ASP A 86 -9.80 -7.59 50.31
N LEU A 87 -8.81 -7.25 51.14
CA LEU A 87 -7.88 -8.21 51.74
C LEU A 87 -8.36 -8.63 53.13
N ARG A 88 -8.66 -9.92 53.33
CA ARG A 88 -9.10 -10.48 54.62
C ARG A 88 -7.92 -10.95 55.47
N LEU A 89 -8.00 -10.68 56.77
CA LEU A 89 -6.99 -10.97 57.78
C LEU A 89 -7.60 -11.77 58.96
N PRO A 90 -6.88 -12.76 59.52
CA PRO A 90 -5.62 -13.29 58.99
C PRO A 90 -5.84 -13.91 57.60
N THR A 91 -4.85 -13.82 56.71
CA THR A 91 -4.89 -14.55 55.44
C THR A 91 -5.04 -16.04 55.73
N ALA A 92 -5.58 -16.82 54.79
CA ALA A 92 -5.82 -18.25 54.96
C ALA A 92 -4.53 -19.08 55.18
N GLY A 93 -3.36 -18.45 55.14
CA GLY A 93 -2.04 -19.01 55.39
C GLY A 93 -0.94 -17.98 55.15
N PRO A 94 0.34 -18.39 55.22
CA PRO A 94 1.43 -17.58 54.68
C PRO A 94 1.24 -17.36 53.17
N VAL A 95 1.95 -16.38 52.62
CA VAL A 95 2.04 -16.22 51.16
C VAL A 95 2.63 -17.49 50.57
N ASP A 96 1.91 -18.09 49.62
CA ASP A 96 2.18 -19.41 49.07
C ASP A 96 2.04 -19.33 47.54
N ALA A 97 3.17 -19.34 46.84
CA ALA A 97 3.22 -19.22 45.38
C ALA A 97 2.60 -20.42 44.63
N THR A 98 2.23 -21.48 45.34
CA THR A 98 1.52 -22.64 44.77
C THR A 98 -0.01 -22.49 44.80
N ARG A 99 -0.53 -21.41 45.40
CA ARG A 99 -1.96 -21.12 45.45
C ARG A 99 -2.38 -20.13 44.36
N PRO A 100 -3.60 -20.27 43.79
CA PRO A 100 -4.12 -19.40 42.73
C PRO A 100 -4.03 -17.89 42.99
N ASP A 101 -4.17 -17.49 44.25
CA ASP A 101 -4.20 -16.11 44.75
C ASP A 101 -2.97 -15.76 45.60
N LEU A 102 -1.91 -16.57 45.51
CA LEU A 102 -0.75 -16.54 46.41
C LEU A 102 -1.09 -16.71 47.90
N GLY A 103 -2.28 -17.21 48.23
CA GLY A 103 -2.81 -17.29 49.60
C GLY A 103 -3.34 -15.97 50.16
N LEU A 104 -3.51 -14.93 49.32
CA LEU A 104 -3.91 -13.58 49.74
C LEU A 104 -5.43 -13.37 49.76
N GLY A 105 -6.24 -14.25 49.15
CA GLY A 105 -7.68 -14.06 48.99
C GLY A 105 -8.05 -12.95 48.00
N LEU A 106 -7.15 -12.59 47.08
CA LEU A 106 -7.32 -11.55 46.07
C LEU A 106 -7.52 -12.18 44.69
N ALA A 107 -8.22 -11.49 43.79
CA ALA A 107 -8.39 -11.96 42.42
C ALA A 107 -7.04 -11.97 41.66
N ALA A 108 -6.76 -13.06 40.95
CA ALA A 108 -5.47 -13.29 40.29
C ALA A 108 -5.16 -12.25 39.20
N GLY A 109 -6.13 -11.90 38.35
CA GLY A 109 -5.95 -10.91 37.27
C GLY A 109 -5.48 -9.52 37.77
N PRO A 110 -6.21 -8.85 38.68
CA PRO A 110 -5.78 -7.57 39.24
C PRO A 110 -4.45 -7.65 40.00
N LEU A 111 -4.21 -8.75 40.71
CA LEU A 111 -2.94 -9.00 41.39
C LEU A 111 -1.78 -9.08 40.41
N TRP A 112 -1.96 -9.78 39.28
CA TRP A 112 -0.96 -9.88 38.22
C TRP A 112 -0.67 -8.53 37.55
N ALA A 113 -1.71 -7.74 37.27
CA ALA A 113 -1.53 -6.40 36.70
C ALA A 113 -0.66 -5.50 37.60
N ALA A 114 -0.91 -5.51 38.92
CA ALA A 114 -0.07 -4.80 39.88
C ALA A 114 1.36 -5.37 39.95
N LEU A 115 1.50 -6.70 39.95
CA LEU A 115 2.81 -7.35 40.02
C LEU A 115 3.67 -7.02 38.80
N ARG A 116 3.11 -7.02 37.58
CA ARG A 116 3.81 -6.62 36.35
C ARG A 116 4.34 -5.18 36.40
N ALA A 117 3.54 -4.25 36.91
CA ALA A 117 3.96 -2.86 37.09
C ALA A 117 5.12 -2.74 38.09
N LEU A 118 5.05 -3.48 39.20
CA LEU A 118 6.12 -3.55 40.19
C LEU A 118 7.40 -4.19 39.63
N LEU A 119 7.29 -5.30 38.88
CA LEU A 119 8.42 -5.97 38.24
C LEU A 119 9.12 -5.05 37.23
N SER A 120 8.35 -4.33 36.41
CA SER A 120 8.86 -3.34 35.46
C SER A 120 9.67 -2.24 36.14
N ARG A 121 9.16 -1.75 37.28
CA ARG A 121 9.84 -0.75 38.11
C ARG A 121 11.12 -1.29 38.73
N VAL A 122 11.08 -2.51 39.27
CA VAL A 122 12.25 -3.17 39.88
C VAL A 122 13.34 -3.37 38.84
N ALA A 123 13.00 -3.89 37.65
CA ALA A 123 13.94 -4.06 36.55
C ALA A 123 14.58 -2.73 36.14
N TYR A 124 13.79 -1.67 36.00
CA TYR A 124 14.30 -0.33 35.73
C TYR A 124 15.27 0.15 36.81
N SER A 125 14.96 -0.09 38.09
CA SER A 125 15.82 0.34 39.20
C SER A 125 17.17 -0.38 39.25
N TRP A 126 17.25 -1.61 38.72
CA TRP A 126 18.45 -2.44 38.76
C TRP A 126 19.30 -2.34 37.50
N GLY A 127 18.67 -2.24 36.33
CA GLY A 127 19.35 -2.28 35.04
C GLY A 127 18.94 -1.19 34.06
N GLY A 128 18.23 -0.15 34.52
CA GLY A 128 17.83 0.98 33.69
C GLY A 128 16.79 0.62 32.61
N PRO A 129 16.66 1.45 31.55
CA PRO A 129 15.70 1.26 30.46
C PRO A 129 15.80 -0.12 29.79
N ALA A 130 17.02 -0.59 29.50
CA ALA A 130 17.24 -1.89 28.85
C ALA A 130 16.66 -3.08 29.63
N ALA A 131 16.80 -3.10 30.97
CA ALA A 131 16.24 -4.18 31.78
C ALA A 131 14.70 -4.18 31.79
N ARG A 132 14.08 -3.00 31.65
CA ARG A 132 12.63 -2.87 31.52
C ARG A 132 12.14 -3.30 30.14
N ASP A 133 12.82 -2.92 29.07
CA ASP A 133 12.43 -3.29 27.70
C ASP A 133 12.64 -4.79 27.44
N LEU A 134 13.62 -5.43 28.10
CA LEU A 134 13.71 -6.89 28.16
C LEU A 134 12.45 -7.55 28.76
N LEU A 135 11.79 -6.91 29.72
CA LEU A 135 10.49 -7.39 30.25
C LEU A 135 9.34 -7.13 29.26
N ALA A 136 9.45 -6.13 28.37
CA ALA A 136 8.47 -5.91 27.31
C ALA A 136 8.50 -7.04 26.27
N LEU A 137 9.70 -7.58 25.96
CA LEU A 137 9.86 -8.71 25.03
C LEU A 137 9.13 -9.99 25.44
N VAL A 138 8.76 -10.11 26.72
CA VAL A 138 8.01 -11.25 27.28
C VAL A 138 6.62 -10.86 27.77
N GLY A 139 6.10 -9.69 27.36
CA GLY A 139 4.75 -9.23 27.68
C GLY A 139 4.55 -8.79 29.14
N VAL A 140 5.63 -8.64 29.92
CA VAL A 140 5.54 -8.26 31.34
C VAL A 140 5.44 -6.75 31.51
N ALA A 141 6.14 -5.96 30.69
CA ALA A 141 6.12 -4.51 30.83
C ALA A 141 4.76 -3.89 30.41
N GLY A 142 4.36 -2.82 31.11
CA GLY A 142 3.07 -2.12 30.93
C GLY A 142 3.12 -0.97 29.90
N PRO A 143 2.02 -0.20 29.75
CA PRO A 143 1.84 0.80 28.67
C PRO A 143 2.95 1.85 28.57
N ASP A 144 3.61 2.17 29.69
CA ASP A 144 4.71 3.14 29.73
C ASP A 144 6.07 2.57 29.26
N SER A 145 6.18 1.30 28.87
CA SER A 145 7.42 0.76 28.25
C SER A 145 7.53 1.20 26.79
N THR A 146 8.75 1.16 26.24
CA THR A 146 8.95 1.31 24.80
C THR A 146 8.07 0.27 24.09
N GLY A 147 7.02 0.70 23.40
CA GLY A 147 6.08 -0.21 22.74
C GLY A 147 4.91 -0.76 23.56
N GLY A 148 4.69 -0.28 24.79
CA GLY A 148 3.74 -0.88 25.75
C GLY A 148 2.27 -0.95 25.28
N ASP A 149 1.84 -0.04 24.41
CA ASP A 149 0.49 -0.05 23.82
C ASP A 149 0.38 -0.99 22.59
N ARG A 150 1.51 -1.43 22.04
CA ARG A 150 1.59 -2.22 20.79
C ARG A 150 1.67 -3.72 21.01
N VAL A 151 2.03 -4.16 22.22
CA VAL A 151 2.23 -5.57 22.55
C VAL A 151 1.25 -6.00 23.64
N PRO A 152 0.38 -7.00 23.40
CA PRO A 152 -0.51 -7.53 24.42
C PRO A 152 0.26 -8.04 25.64
N ALA A 153 -0.27 -7.76 26.84
CA ALA A 153 0.31 -8.26 28.07
C ALA A 153 0.33 -9.80 28.13
N LEU A 154 1.39 -10.36 28.70
CA LEU A 154 1.41 -11.74 29.15
C LEU A 154 0.33 -11.91 30.23
N LEU A 155 -0.60 -12.83 30.02
CA LEU A 155 -1.63 -13.19 31.01
C LEU A 155 -1.32 -14.58 31.58
N PRO A 156 -1.77 -14.88 32.81
CA PRO A 156 -1.71 -16.23 33.34
C PRO A 156 -2.48 -17.20 32.43
N PRO A 157 -1.99 -18.43 32.21
CA PRO A 157 -2.71 -19.45 31.43
C PRO A 157 -4.14 -19.69 31.91
N ASP A 158 -4.36 -19.66 33.23
CA ASP A 158 -5.68 -19.60 33.85
C ASP A 158 -5.89 -18.21 34.49
N PRO A 159 -6.87 -17.41 34.04
CA PRO A 159 -7.06 -16.03 34.52
C PRO A 159 -7.42 -15.95 36.01
N ASP A 160 -7.89 -17.05 36.61
CA ASP A 160 -8.24 -17.14 38.03
C ASP A 160 -7.12 -17.76 38.89
N ASP A 161 -5.99 -18.16 38.28
CA ASP A 161 -4.87 -18.82 38.94
C ASP A 161 -3.51 -18.23 38.52
N LEU A 162 -2.93 -17.40 39.38
CA LEU A 162 -1.58 -16.85 39.17
C LEU A 162 -0.47 -17.89 39.36
N ALA A 163 -0.69 -18.94 40.15
CA ALA A 163 0.28 -20.02 40.32
C ALA A 163 0.49 -20.77 39.00
N SER A 164 -0.50 -20.81 38.10
CA SER A 164 -0.35 -21.37 36.75
C SER A 164 0.79 -20.71 35.95
N LEU A 165 0.99 -19.40 36.10
CA LEU A 165 2.09 -18.66 35.47
C LEU A 165 3.42 -18.87 36.19
N LEU A 166 3.40 -18.96 37.52
CA LEU A 166 4.63 -19.11 38.32
C LEU A 166 5.18 -20.54 38.31
N ALA A 167 4.33 -21.54 38.09
CA ALA A 167 4.71 -22.95 38.04
C ALA A 167 5.56 -23.27 36.79
N ASP A 168 5.21 -22.69 35.64
CA ASP A 168 5.96 -22.82 34.39
C ASP A 168 5.95 -21.51 33.58
N PRO A 169 6.78 -20.52 33.96
CA PRO A 169 6.81 -19.22 33.29
C PRO A 169 7.32 -19.33 31.84
N ALA A 170 8.16 -20.33 31.54
CA ALA A 170 8.67 -20.53 30.18
C ALA A 170 7.57 -21.01 29.23
N GLU A 171 6.71 -21.92 29.69
CA GLU A 171 5.56 -22.35 28.91
C GLU A 171 4.51 -21.24 28.77
N ALA A 172 4.28 -20.42 29.80
CA ALA A 172 3.39 -19.27 29.70
C ALA A 172 3.86 -18.26 28.64
N VAL A 173 5.15 -17.92 28.61
CA VAL A 173 5.74 -17.05 27.57
C VAL A 173 5.65 -17.70 26.19
N ARG A 174 5.90 -19.01 26.08
CA ARG A 174 5.78 -19.74 24.80
C ARG A 174 4.35 -19.72 24.27
N ALA A 175 3.37 -19.98 25.13
CA ALA A 175 1.96 -19.95 24.78
C ALA A 175 1.51 -18.55 24.35
N TRP A 176 1.99 -17.51 25.05
CA TRP A 176 1.76 -16.11 24.69
C TRP A 176 2.36 -15.75 23.32
N LEU A 177 3.64 -16.07 23.07
CA LEU A 177 4.26 -15.86 21.75
C LEU A 177 3.53 -16.63 20.64
N ALA A 178 3.09 -17.85 20.92
CA ALA A 178 2.33 -18.66 19.97
C ALA A 178 0.92 -18.11 19.70
N ALA A 179 0.30 -17.46 20.69
CA ALA A 179 -0.96 -16.75 20.50
C ALA A 179 -0.75 -15.50 19.63
N LEU A 180 0.29 -14.71 19.91
CA LEU A 180 0.65 -13.57 19.07
C LEU A 180 0.90 -14.00 17.63
N ALA A 181 1.65 -15.08 17.39
CA ALA A 181 1.95 -15.60 16.05
C ALA A 181 0.72 -16.03 15.24
N ARG A 182 -0.40 -16.38 15.89
CA ARG A 182 -1.61 -16.92 15.25
C ARG A 182 -2.75 -15.92 15.14
N ASP A 183 -2.68 -14.80 15.85
CA ASP A 183 -3.78 -13.86 15.89
C ASP A 183 -3.88 -13.05 14.60
N ALA A 184 -4.73 -13.51 13.69
CA ALA A 184 -5.04 -12.82 12.44
C ALA A 184 -5.73 -11.47 12.66
N ALA A 185 -6.37 -11.24 13.82
CA ALA A 185 -7.00 -9.97 14.19
C ALA A 185 -6.01 -8.97 14.83
N ALA A 186 -4.76 -9.38 15.09
CA ALA A 186 -3.71 -8.51 15.61
C ALA A 186 -3.28 -7.39 14.64
N GLY A 187 -3.73 -7.42 13.38
CA GLY A 187 -3.57 -6.34 12.40
C GLY A 187 -4.71 -5.30 12.41
N THR A 188 -5.37 -5.07 13.55
CA THR A 188 -6.46 -4.09 13.68
C THR A 188 -6.06 -2.80 14.38
N THR A 189 -4.77 -2.62 14.66
CA THR A 189 -4.25 -1.33 15.15
C THR A 189 -3.58 -0.59 13.99
N PRO A 190 -3.54 0.75 13.96
CA PRO A 190 -2.77 1.49 12.96
C PRO A 190 -1.24 1.29 13.02
N ALA A 191 -0.74 0.35 13.82
CA ALA A 191 0.65 0.29 14.27
C ALA A 191 1.40 -1.00 13.87
N GLY A 192 0.82 -1.88 13.06
CA GLY A 192 1.46 -3.12 12.64
C GLY A 192 1.19 -4.32 13.55
N PRO A 193 1.57 -5.54 13.12
CA PRO A 193 1.43 -6.74 13.93
C PRO A 193 2.40 -6.71 15.14
N PRO A 194 1.97 -7.15 16.34
CA PRO A 194 2.78 -7.10 17.56
C PRO A 194 4.14 -7.80 17.45
N LEU A 195 4.21 -8.89 16.66
CA LEU A 195 5.46 -9.64 16.48
C LEU A 195 6.53 -8.82 15.72
N ARG A 196 6.13 -7.99 14.75
CA ARG A 196 7.06 -7.10 14.04
C ARG A 196 7.66 -6.09 15.01
N HIS A 197 6.84 -5.53 15.89
CA HIS A 197 7.30 -4.62 16.91
C HIS A 197 8.28 -5.28 17.89
N LEU A 198 8.06 -6.54 18.25
CA LEU A 198 9.03 -7.31 19.05
C LEU A 198 10.38 -7.46 18.32
N LEU A 199 10.38 -7.68 17.00
CA LEU A 199 11.61 -7.74 16.21
C LEU A 199 12.35 -6.40 16.17
N GLU A 200 11.63 -5.28 16.09
CA GLU A 200 12.19 -3.92 16.15
C GLU A 200 12.81 -3.63 17.53
N LEU A 201 12.16 -4.06 18.62
CA LEU A 201 12.70 -3.95 19.97
C LEU A 201 13.97 -4.81 20.15
N VAL A 202 13.97 -6.04 19.62
CA VAL A 202 15.18 -6.90 19.59
C VAL A 202 16.30 -6.21 18.82
N GLN A 203 15.99 -5.62 17.66
CA GLN A 203 16.97 -4.87 16.88
C GLN A 203 17.56 -3.70 17.67
N ALA A 204 16.70 -2.87 18.27
CA ALA A 204 17.12 -1.71 19.04
C ALA A 204 17.96 -2.08 20.25
N LEU A 205 17.61 -3.17 20.95
CA LEU A 205 18.41 -3.73 22.03
C LEU A 205 19.80 -4.14 21.55
N LEU A 206 19.89 -4.84 20.42
CA LEU A 206 21.15 -5.35 19.88
C LEU A 206 22.03 -4.27 19.23
N THR A 207 21.45 -3.13 18.87
CA THR A 207 22.14 -1.99 18.21
C THR A 207 22.34 -0.78 19.13
N ASP A 208 22.01 -0.91 20.42
CA ASP A 208 22.12 0.14 21.44
C ASP A 208 21.28 1.40 21.11
N ARG A 209 20.08 1.20 20.57
CA ARG A 209 19.11 2.25 20.17
C ARG A 209 17.90 2.35 21.11
N LEU A 210 17.92 1.70 22.28
CA LEU A 210 16.80 1.80 23.21
C LEU A 210 16.71 3.22 23.80
N PRO A 211 15.51 3.79 23.93
CA PRO A 211 15.34 5.14 24.47
C PRO A 211 15.78 5.22 25.94
N ALA A 212 16.31 6.38 26.32
CA ALA A 212 16.82 6.61 27.68
C ALA A 212 15.69 6.79 28.72
N LEU A 213 14.50 7.23 28.29
CA LEU A 213 13.36 7.49 29.16
C LEU A 213 12.16 6.61 28.79
N PRO A 214 11.37 6.14 29.77
CA PRO A 214 10.12 5.43 29.53
C PRO A 214 9.12 6.23 28.68
N GLY A 215 8.33 5.52 27.88
CA GLY A 215 7.27 6.10 27.05
C GLY A 215 7.74 6.93 25.86
N GLN A 216 9.05 7.00 25.60
CA GLN A 216 9.56 7.59 24.37
C GLN A 216 9.38 6.61 23.19
N PRO A 217 9.12 7.12 21.97
CA PRO A 217 9.09 6.28 20.78
C PRO A 217 10.45 5.65 20.55
N LEU A 218 10.44 4.44 19.98
CA LEU A 218 11.66 3.79 19.56
C LEU A 218 12.31 4.63 18.44
N PRO A 219 13.59 5.01 18.55
CA PRO A 219 14.31 5.66 17.46
C PRO A 219 14.20 4.84 16.17
N GLY A 220 14.16 5.51 15.02
CA GLY A 220 14.21 4.87 13.71
C GLY A 220 15.44 3.95 13.58
N PRO A 221 15.33 2.80 12.91
CA PRO A 221 16.49 1.95 12.67
C PRO A 221 17.38 2.50 11.56
N ASP A 222 18.71 2.40 11.72
CA ASP A 222 19.67 2.69 10.64
C ASP A 222 19.39 1.84 9.38
N LEU A 223 18.90 0.61 9.59
CA LEU A 223 18.48 -0.33 8.56
C LEU A 223 17.16 -1.00 8.95
N PRO A 224 16.11 -0.95 8.12
CA PRO A 224 14.79 -1.44 8.48
C PRO A 224 14.72 -2.97 8.62
N VAL A 225 13.78 -3.45 9.43
CA VAL A 225 13.36 -4.86 9.41
C VAL A 225 12.51 -5.11 8.15
N ASP A 226 13.02 -5.98 7.28
CA ASP A 226 12.39 -6.32 5.99
C ASP A 226 12.05 -7.81 5.92
N GLY A 227 11.18 -8.21 4.98
CA GLY A 227 10.75 -9.59 4.78
C GLY A 227 9.31 -9.84 5.24
N SER A 228 8.74 -10.98 4.84
CA SER A 228 7.35 -11.35 5.14
C SER A 228 7.24 -12.32 6.31
N GLY A 229 8.34 -12.94 6.76
CA GLY A 229 8.33 -13.91 7.85
C GLY A 229 7.95 -15.33 7.41
N THR A 230 7.92 -15.61 6.11
CA THR A 230 7.81 -16.98 5.57
C THR A 230 9.21 -17.63 5.52
N PRO A 231 9.30 -18.98 5.41
CA PRO A 231 10.59 -19.66 5.24
C PRO A 231 11.40 -19.16 4.03
N GLU A 232 10.74 -18.83 2.93
CA GLU A 232 11.35 -18.35 1.69
C GLU A 232 11.79 -16.90 1.77
N VAL A 233 11.05 -16.07 2.54
CA VAL A 233 11.30 -14.64 2.70
C VAL A 233 11.26 -14.29 4.21
N PRO A 234 12.25 -14.76 5.00
CA PRO A 234 12.27 -14.54 6.43
C PRO A 234 12.39 -13.04 6.74
N TRP A 235 11.88 -12.64 7.91
CA TRP A 235 12.21 -11.32 8.45
C TRP A 235 13.72 -11.23 8.66
N ARG A 236 14.32 -10.19 8.10
CA ARG A 236 15.72 -9.84 8.23
C ARG A 236 15.79 -8.72 9.25
N VAL A 237 16.46 -8.97 10.37
CA VAL A 237 16.70 -8.00 11.43
C VAL A 237 18.18 -7.65 11.40
N PRO A 238 18.56 -6.50 10.80
CA PRO A 238 19.94 -6.05 10.78
C PRO A 238 20.44 -5.77 12.21
N ILE A 239 21.51 -6.44 12.62
CA ILE A 239 22.15 -6.25 13.93
C ILE A 239 23.51 -5.53 13.81
N HIS A 240 23.65 -4.74 12.75
CA HIS A 240 24.83 -3.94 12.42
C HIS A 240 24.38 -2.52 12.06
N ARG A 241 25.30 -1.54 12.07
CA ARG A 241 25.03 -0.17 11.63
C ARG A 241 25.30 -0.01 10.14
N ALA A 242 24.78 1.06 9.55
CA ALA A 242 25.04 1.37 8.14
C ALA A 242 26.57 1.54 7.92
N GLY A 243 27.12 0.78 6.98
CA GLY A 243 28.55 0.79 6.64
C GLY A 243 29.42 -0.25 7.36
N ASP A 244 28.86 -0.99 8.33
CA ASP A 244 29.52 -2.16 8.94
C ASP A 244 29.34 -3.44 8.08
N ASP A 245 30.08 -4.50 8.40
CA ASP A 245 29.86 -5.83 7.80
C ASP A 245 28.42 -6.31 8.09
N ALA A 246 27.72 -6.75 7.04
CA ALA A 246 26.31 -7.09 7.16
C ALA A 246 26.09 -8.37 7.99
N VAL A 247 25.59 -8.18 9.21
CA VAL A 247 25.12 -9.24 10.11
C VAL A 247 23.62 -9.10 10.34
N GLU A 248 22.86 -10.16 10.09
CA GLU A 248 21.41 -10.17 10.17
C GLU A 248 20.92 -11.39 10.95
N LEU A 249 19.94 -11.17 11.83
CA LEU A 249 19.11 -12.23 12.36
C LEU A 249 17.96 -12.49 11.37
N LEU A 250 17.81 -13.73 10.93
CA LEU A 250 16.70 -14.18 10.09
C LEU A 250 15.67 -14.88 10.98
N THR A 251 14.40 -14.50 10.88
CA THR A 251 13.31 -15.15 11.64
C THR A 251 12.09 -15.41 10.76
N TRP A 252 11.46 -16.57 10.90
CA TRP A 252 10.26 -16.94 10.15
C TRP A 252 9.32 -17.83 10.97
N LEU A 253 8.09 -17.98 10.50
CA LEU A 253 7.08 -18.87 11.06
C LEU A 253 6.87 -20.08 10.14
N GLU A 254 6.67 -21.26 10.74
CA GLU A 254 6.48 -22.52 10.00
C GLU A 254 5.08 -23.10 10.20
N PRO A 255 4.54 -23.82 9.19
CA PRO A 255 5.19 -24.16 7.91
C PRO A 255 5.08 -23.07 6.83
N ALA A 256 4.12 -22.15 6.96
CA ALA A 256 3.70 -21.27 5.87
C ALA A 256 3.97 -19.78 6.10
N GLY A 257 4.52 -19.40 7.26
CA GLY A 257 4.71 -18.00 7.65
C GLY A 257 3.52 -17.40 8.41
N PRO A 258 3.49 -16.07 8.56
CA PRO A 258 2.42 -15.39 9.28
C PRO A 258 1.11 -15.33 8.48
N PRO A 259 -0.02 -15.05 9.17
CA PRO A 259 -1.29 -14.78 8.51
C PRO A 259 -1.15 -13.70 7.42
N GLY A 260 -1.83 -13.88 6.28
CA GLY A 260 -1.76 -12.96 5.14
C GLY A 260 -2.04 -11.48 5.47
N ALA A 261 -2.94 -11.24 6.43
CA ALA A 261 -3.24 -9.90 6.93
C ALA A 261 -2.00 -9.15 7.45
N TRP A 262 -1.00 -9.87 7.98
CA TRP A 262 0.24 -9.28 8.47
C TRP A 262 1.20 -8.86 7.36
N ALA A 263 1.10 -9.46 6.18
CA ALA A 263 1.90 -9.05 5.02
C ALA A 263 1.35 -7.77 4.37
N VAL A 264 0.04 -7.54 4.51
CA VAL A 264 -0.70 -6.42 3.93
C VAL A 264 -0.50 -5.11 4.70
N GLU A 265 -0.33 -5.18 6.02
CA GLU A 265 -0.26 -3.99 6.87
C GLU A 265 1.07 -3.21 6.72
N PRO A 266 2.27 -3.83 6.64
CA PRO A 266 3.50 -3.11 6.27
C PRO A 266 3.46 -2.56 4.84
N LEU A 267 2.71 -3.22 3.95
CA LEU A 267 2.37 -2.76 2.60
C LEU A 267 1.25 -1.72 2.61
N LEU A 268 0.81 -1.21 3.75
CA LEU A 268 -0.18 -0.14 3.81
C LEU A 268 0.37 1.01 4.65
N ASP A 269 1.02 0.69 5.76
CA ASP A 269 1.71 1.62 6.64
C ASP A 269 2.88 2.32 5.93
N ARG A 270 3.73 1.58 5.19
CA ARG A 270 4.80 2.16 4.34
C ARG A 270 4.25 3.07 3.24
N TYR A 271 3.02 2.85 2.77
CA TYR A 271 2.40 3.61 1.67
C TYR A 271 1.48 4.75 2.10
N LEU A 272 0.91 4.68 3.30
CA LEU A 272 0.01 5.71 3.85
C LEU A 272 0.73 6.72 4.74
N THR A 273 1.86 6.36 5.36
CA THR A 273 2.54 7.23 6.36
C THR A 273 3.77 7.98 5.87
N GLY A 274 4.27 7.73 4.65
CA GLY A 274 5.25 8.61 3.99
C GLY A 274 6.48 8.96 4.84
N THR A 275 7.05 8.01 5.57
CA THR A 275 8.32 8.20 6.29
C THR A 275 9.38 7.25 5.73
N ALA A 276 9.91 7.58 4.56
CA ALA A 276 11.29 7.24 4.28
C ALA A 276 12.13 8.37 4.88
N GLU A 277 12.53 8.24 6.15
CA GLU A 277 13.65 9.03 6.64
C GLU A 277 14.87 8.62 5.79
N GLY A 278 15.19 9.44 4.79
CA GLY A 278 16.37 9.27 3.97
C GLY A 278 17.64 9.34 4.84
N PRO A 279 18.75 8.74 4.40
CA PRO A 279 20.00 8.82 5.13
C PRO A 279 20.43 10.29 5.22
N GLU A 280 20.62 10.75 6.46
CA GLU A 280 20.88 12.12 6.84
C GLU A 280 21.91 12.84 5.96
N GLY A 281 21.50 14.00 5.46
CA GLY A 281 22.37 15.03 4.91
C GLY A 281 21.75 16.41 5.18
N ASP A 282 21.98 16.93 6.39
CA ASP A 282 21.84 18.32 6.82
C ASP A 282 20.70 19.17 6.16
N GLU A 283 19.43 18.84 6.42
CA GLU A 283 18.35 19.83 6.28
C GLU A 283 17.50 19.91 7.57
N GLU A 284 17.29 21.15 8.02
CA GLU A 284 16.63 21.58 9.25
C GLU A 284 15.24 20.90 9.39
N PRO A 285 14.83 20.41 10.57
CA PRO A 285 13.57 19.70 10.72
C PRO A 285 12.40 20.61 10.33
N ALA A 286 11.54 20.09 9.45
CA ALA A 286 10.35 20.76 8.96
C ALA A 286 9.57 21.40 10.12
N ARG A 287 9.63 22.73 10.21
CA ARG A 287 8.71 23.49 11.04
C ARG A 287 7.33 23.33 10.38
N ALA A 288 6.36 22.84 11.14
CA ALA A 288 4.97 22.94 10.78
C ALA A 288 4.63 24.42 10.59
N ASP A 289 4.46 24.84 9.34
CA ASP A 289 3.96 26.16 9.02
C ASP A 289 2.50 26.28 9.49
N ALA A 290 2.16 27.44 10.01
CA ALA A 290 0.91 27.71 10.72
C ALA A 290 -0.34 27.80 9.83
N ASP A 291 -0.23 27.46 8.55
CA ASP A 291 -1.32 27.34 7.60
C ASP A 291 -1.55 25.84 7.39
N GLY A 292 -2.76 25.34 7.67
CA GLY A 292 -3.08 23.91 7.77
C GLY A 292 -3.01 23.10 6.48
N ASP A 293 -1.88 23.14 5.77
CA ASP A 293 -1.56 22.22 4.70
C ASP A 293 -1.25 20.84 5.30
N GLU A 294 -1.89 19.81 4.75
CA GLU A 294 -1.60 18.42 5.09
C GLU A 294 -0.09 18.14 4.89
N PRO A 295 0.54 17.30 5.74
CA PRO A 295 1.93 16.94 5.56
C PRO A 295 2.16 16.46 4.13
N VAL A 296 3.12 17.07 3.44
CA VAL A 296 3.52 16.70 2.08
C VAL A 296 3.95 15.25 2.10
N ARG A 297 3.10 14.35 1.61
CA ARG A 297 3.42 12.93 1.46
C ARG A 297 4.54 12.82 0.44
N GLU A 298 5.66 12.19 0.81
CA GLU A 298 6.68 11.84 -0.18
C GLU A 298 6.06 10.95 -1.28
N PRO A 299 6.32 11.25 -2.56
CA PRO A 299 5.81 10.43 -3.65
C PRO A 299 6.42 9.04 -3.58
N LEU A 300 5.61 8.01 -3.86
CA LEU A 300 6.13 6.64 -3.95
C LEU A 300 7.20 6.56 -5.04
N THR A 301 8.14 5.63 -4.88
CA THR A 301 9.19 5.35 -5.87
C THR A 301 9.01 3.93 -6.44
N GLY A 302 9.55 3.67 -7.64
CA GLY A 302 9.58 2.35 -8.23
C GLY A 302 10.30 1.32 -7.34
N ALA A 303 11.32 1.76 -6.59
CA ALA A 303 11.99 0.92 -5.61
C ALA A 303 11.05 0.49 -4.47
N ALA A 304 10.20 1.39 -3.99
CA ALA A 304 9.19 1.07 -2.97
C ALA A 304 8.14 0.08 -3.49
N VAL A 305 7.70 0.23 -4.75
CA VAL A 305 6.77 -0.70 -5.41
C VAL A 305 7.40 -2.09 -5.59
N LEU A 306 8.69 -2.19 -5.94
CA LEU A 306 9.36 -3.48 -6.08
C LEU A 306 9.65 -4.14 -4.73
N ALA A 307 9.99 -3.35 -3.71
CA ALA A 307 10.06 -3.85 -2.35
C ALA A 307 8.70 -4.44 -1.92
N ALA A 308 7.59 -3.78 -2.31
CA ALA A 308 6.24 -4.30 -2.16
C ALA A 308 6.08 -5.68 -2.79
N GLY A 309 6.42 -5.77 -4.07
CA GLY A 309 6.30 -6.99 -4.87
C GLY A 309 7.07 -8.16 -4.27
N ARG A 310 8.27 -7.90 -3.70
CA ARG A 310 9.07 -8.95 -3.05
C ARG A 310 8.45 -9.47 -1.75
N LEU A 311 7.77 -8.61 -1.00
CA LEU A 311 7.00 -9.05 0.17
C LEU A 311 5.78 -9.87 -0.27
N ALA A 312 5.07 -9.39 -1.30
CA ALA A 312 3.93 -10.09 -1.90
C ALA A 312 4.30 -11.45 -2.50
N ALA A 313 5.52 -11.59 -3.04
CA ALA A 313 6.02 -12.83 -3.65
C ALA A 313 5.97 -14.05 -2.72
N ALA A 314 6.04 -13.84 -1.41
CA ALA A 314 5.89 -14.93 -0.44
C ALA A 314 4.49 -15.61 -0.51
N TYR A 315 3.49 -14.90 -1.02
CA TYR A 315 2.10 -15.36 -1.17
C TYR A 315 1.67 -15.45 -2.65
N ARG A 316 2.55 -15.06 -3.57
CA ARG A 316 2.28 -14.92 -5.00
C ARG A 316 3.36 -15.67 -5.79
N PRO A 317 3.13 -16.96 -6.13
CA PRO A 317 4.10 -17.79 -6.84
C PRO A 317 4.56 -17.16 -8.17
N ASP A 318 3.65 -16.48 -8.86
CA ASP A 318 3.92 -15.74 -10.10
C ASP A 318 4.97 -14.63 -9.92
N LEU A 319 5.01 -13.99 -8.74
CA LEU A 319 6.03 -13.00 -8.41
C LEU A 319 7.31 -13.67 -7.86
N ALA A 320 7.19 -14.75 -7.10
CA ALA A 320 8.31 -15.48 -6.50
C ALA A 320 9.29 -16.03 -7.54
N GLU A 321 8.78 -16.46 -8.70
CA GLU A 321 9.61 -16.99 -9.77
C GLU A 321 10.36 -15.89 -10.54
N VAL A 322 9.74 -14.72 -10.70
CA VAL A 322 10.22 -13.70 -11.63
C VAL A 322 11.04 -12.61 -10.94
N LEU A 323 10.56 -12.07 -9.81
CA LEU A 323 11.21 -10.92 -9.16
C LEU A 323 12.68 -11.15 -8.76
N PRO A 324 13.11 -12.35 -8.32
CA PRO A 324 14.52 -12.61 -8.02
C PRO A 324 15.45 -12.59 -9.24
N LEU A 325 14.90 -12.71 -10.45
CA LEU A 325 15.67 -12.70 -11.71
C LEU A 325 15.94 -11.28 -12.23
N LEU A 326 15.29 -10.28 -11.65
CA LEU A 326 15.38 -8.88 -12.09
C LEU A 326 16.51 -8.14 -11.37
N ASP A 327 17.19 -7.25 -12.09
CA ASP A 327 18.06 -6.25 -11.47
C ASP A 327 17.18 -5.24 -10.69
N PRO A 328 17.36 -5.09 -9.37
CA PRO A 328 16.53 -4.20 -8.54
C PRO A 328 16.50 -2.75 -8.99
N ALA A 329 17.65 -2.20 -9.38
CA ALA A 329 17.80 -0.79 -9.70
C ALA A 329 17.23 -0.51 -11.10
N ALA A 330 17.50 -1.38 -12.06
CA ALA A 330 16.95 -1.27 -13.41
C ALA A 330 15.42 -1.43 -13.41
N ALA A 331 14.89 -2.38 -12.64
CA ALA A 331 13.45 -2.57 -12.52
C ALA A 331 12.77 -1.38 -11.83
N ALA A 332 13.39 -0.81 -10.79
CA ALA A 332 12.85 0.38 -10.11
C ALA A 332 12.79 1.57 -11.07
N PHE A 333 13.90 1.82 -11.78
CA PHE A 333 14.00 2.85 -12.80
C PHE A 333 12.98 2.66 -13.93
N ALA A 334 12.69 1.42 -14.33
CA ALA A 334 11.68 1.10 -15.34
C ALA A 334 10.26 1.46 -14.88
N VAL A 335 9.91 1.12 -13.64
CA VAL A 335 8.61 1.52 -13.03
C VAL A 335 8.50 3.04 -12.94
N ASP A 336 9.56 3.73 -12.52
CA ASP A 336 9.59 5.20 -12.43
C ASP A 336 9.45 5.86 -13.80
N SER A 337 10.20 5.37 -14.80
CA SER A 337 10.12 5.88 -16.17
C SER A 337 8.72 5.74 -16.78
N LEU A 338 8.02 4.64 -16.48
CA LEU A 338 6.63 4.46 -16.91
C LEU A 338 5.68 5.36 -16.12
N ALA A 339 5.85 5.49 -14.80
CA ALA A 339 5.00 6.35 -13.98
C ALA A 339 5.06 7.81 -14.44
N ASP A 340 6.27 8.32 -14.72
CA ASP A 340 6.47 9.68 -15.19
C ASP A 340 5.83 9.88 -16.58
N LEU A 341 5.93 8.89 -17.47
CA LEU A 341 5.24 8.91 -18.76
C LEU A 341 3.72 9.05 -18.61
N LEU A 342 3.11 8.26 -17.72
CA LEU A 342 1.66 8.26 -17.55
C LEU A 342 1.16 9.54 -16.86
N ALA A 343 1.93 10.09 -15.92
CA ALA A 343 1.56 11.32 -15.19
C ALA A 343 1.49 12.58 -16.07
N ASP A 344 2.31 12.61 -17.13
CA ASP A 344 2.48 13.77 -17.99
C ASP A 344 1.73 13.65 -19.34
N GLY A 345 0.87 12.65 -19.52
CA GLY A 345 0.18 12.47 -20.81
C GLY A 345 -1.04 11.55 -20.78
N ASP A 346 -1.41 11.09 -21.97
CA ASP A 346 -2.52 10.17 -22.21
C ASP A 346 -2.08 8.70 -22.33
N GLY A 347 -0.85 8.41 -21.90
CA GLY A 347 -0.18 7.12 -22.05
C GLY A 347 0.56 6.92 -23.36
N LEU A 348 0.50 7.86 -24.31
CA LEU A 348 1.31 7.82 -25.53
C LEU A 348 1.92 9.18 -25.89
N VAL A 349 1.13 10.24 -25.79
CA VAL A 349 1.51 11.61 -26.15
C VAL A 349 1.49 12.48 -24.88
N PRO A 350 2.57 13.22 -24.59
CA PRO A 350 2.60 14.16 -23.47
C PRO A 350 1.54 15.27 -23.64
N ALA A 351 0.92 15.70 -22.54
CA ALA A 351 -0.16 16.68 -22.53
C ALA A 351 0.32 18.09 -22.97
N ASP A 352 1.60 18.39 -22.75
CA ASP A 352 2.28 19.62 -23.11
C ASP A 352 2.87 19.60 -24.53
N ALA A 353 2.84 18.45 -25.22
CA ALA A 353 3.37 18.27 -26.57
C ALA A 353 2.64 19.07 -27.67
N SER A 354 1.75 20.01 -27.37
CA SER A 354 1.24 20.99 -28.35
C SER A 354 1.08 22.40 -27.77
N ALA A 355 1.65 22.65 -26.59
CA ALA A 355 1.42 23.89 -25.87
C ALA A 355 1.97 25.11 -26.64
N ALA A 356 1.06 26.04 -26.97
CA ALA A 356 1.30 27.45 -27.29
C ALA A 356 1.85 27.82 -28.69
N ALA A 357 1.47 27.12 -29.75
CA ALA A 357 1.57 27.72 -31.09
C ALA A 357 0.48 28.81 -31.26
N ALA A 358 0.87 30.00 -31.72
CA ALA A 358 -0.07 31.09 -31.97
C ALA A 358 -1.22 30.65 -32.89
N GLY A 359 -2.46 30.93 -32.50
CA GLY A 359 -3.67 30.59 -33.29
C GLY A 359 -4.34 29.25 -32.94
N ILE A 360 -3.81 28.48 -31.98
CA ILE A 360 -4.44 27.26 -31.47
C ILE A 360 -5.11 27.54 -30.11
N ARG A 361 -6.41 27.19 -30.00
CA ARG A 361 -7.12 27.15 -28.73
C ARG A 361 -6.92 25.78 -28.10
N VAL A 362 -6.33 25.74 -26.91
CA VAL A 362 -6.20 24.52 -26.11
C VAL A 362 -7.52 24.27 -25.39
N GLY A 363 -8.04 23.05 -25.48
CA GLY A 363 -9.24 22.59 -24.79
C GLY A 363 -8.97 22.13 -23.36
N ASP A 364 -10.03 21.74 -22.66
CA ASP A 364 -9.91 21.15 -21.33
C ASP A 364 -9.25 19.76 -21.42
N LEU A 365 -8.41 19.44 -20.43
CA LEU A 365 -7.76 18.13 -20.32
C LEU A 365 -8.79 17.03 -20.09
N VAL A 366 -8.61 15.91 -20.79
CA VAL A 366 -9.51 14.75 -20.75
C VAL A 366 -8.83 13.58 -20.05
N ASP A 367 -9.51 13.02 -19.05
CA ASP A 367 -9.04 11.83 -18.35
C ASP A 367 -9.43 10.57 -19.13
N ALA A 368 -8.59 10.19 -20.09
CA ALA A 368 -8.77 9.00 -20.93
C ALA A 368 -7.44 8.57 -21.55
N ALA A 369 -7.27 7.26 -21.77
CA ALA A 369 -6.15 6.73 -22.52
C ALA A 369 -6.15 7.24 -23.97
N HIS A 370 -4.96 7.37 -24.57
CA HIS A 370 -4.75 7.98 -25.88
C HIS A 370 -5.72 7.48 -26.95
N HIS A 371 -5.92 6.16 -27.03
CA HIS A 371 -6.75 5.51 -28.03
C HIS A 371 -8.26 5.73 -27.83
N GLU A 372 -8.68 6.08 -26.62
CA GLU A 372 -10.08 6.29 -26.24
C GLU A 372 -10.49 7.77 -26.31
N LEU A 373 -9.52 8.69 -26.41
CA LEU A 373 -9.78 10.13 -26.43
C LEU A 373 -10.89 10.56 -27.41
N PRO A 374 -11.00 10.05 -28.65
CA PRO A 374 -12.08 10.45 -29.57
C PRO A 374 -13.50 10.11 -29.07
N ALA A 375 -13.61 9.04 -28.27
CA ALA A 375 -14.86 8.52 -27.74
C ALA A 375 -15.18 9.10 -26.34
N ALA A 376 -14.19 9.67 -25.64
CA ALA A 376 -14.34 10.19 -24.30
C ALA A 376 -15.42 11.30 -24.23
N PRO A 377 -16.34 11.28 -23.25
CA PRO A 377 -17.46 12.24 -23.18
C PRO A 377 -17.02 13.72 -23.17
N ALA A 378 -15.93 14.04 -22.46
CA ALA A 378 -15.39 15.40 -22.41
C ALA A 378 -14.83 15.85 -23.77
N THR A 379 -14.15 14.96 -24.51
CA THR A 379 -13.71 15.25 -25.89
C THR A 379 -14.91 15.48 -26.80
N VAL A 380 -15.92 14.61 -26.73
CA VAL A 380 -17.13 14.71 -27.56
C VAL A 380 -17.85 16.04 -27.34
N ALA A 381 -17.98 16.49 -26.09
CA ALA A 381 -18.58 17.78 -25.77
C ALA A 381 -17.80 18.94 -26.41
N GLN A 382 -16.47 18.98 -26.23
CA GLN A 382 -15.61 20.01 -26.79
C GLN A 382 -15.62 20.02 -28.33
N LEU A 383 -15.64 18.86 -28.97
CA LEU A 383 -15.73 18.74 -30.43
C LEU A 383 -17.08 19.22 -30.96
N ARG A 384 -18.19 18.87 -30.32
CA ARG A 384 -19.53 19.33 -30.72
C ARG A 384 -19.62 20.85 -30.67
N GLU A 385 -19.10 21.46 -29.60
CA GLU A 385 -19.04 22.92 -29.48
C GLU A 385 -18.17 23.55 -30.58
N ALA A 386 -16.97 23.01 -30.81
CA ALA A 386 -16.05 23.53 -31.82
C ALA A 386 -16.62 23.42 -33.23
N VAL A 387 -17.16 22.25 -33.61
CA VAL A 387 -17.79 22.04 -34.93
C VAL A 387 -18.99 22.99 -35.10
N ALA A 388 -19.85 23.13 -34.09
CA ALA A 388 -20.96 24.08 -34.15
C ALA A 388 -20.46 25.52 -34.37
N GLY A 389 -19.43 25.95 -33.63
CA GLY A 389 -18.81 27.27 -33.79
C GLY A 389 -18.19 27.49 -35.19
N TYR A 390 -17.46 26.50 -35.73
CA TYR A 390 -16.81 26.61 -37.04
C TYR A 390 -17.82 26.62 -38.20
N THR A 391 -18.93 25.91 -38.04
CA THR A 391 -19.95 25.75 -39.10
C THR A 391 -21.03 26.82 -39.07
N ALA A 392 -21.24 27.52 -37.95
CA ALA A 392 -22.26 28.56 -37.82
C ALA A 392 -22.23 29.63 -38.94
N PRO A 393 -21.05 30.14 -39.39
CA PRO A 393 -20.99 31.09 -40.51
C PRO A 393 -21.28 30.50 -41.89
N ALA A 394 -21.22 29.18 -42.03
CA ALA A 394 -21.31 28.48 -43.32
C ALA A 394 -22.71 27.98 -43.67
N GLY A 395 -23.69 28.09 -42.76
CA GLY A 395 -25.06 27.59 -42.97
C GLY A 395 -25.06 26.08 -43.26
N ASP A 396 -25.55 25.66 -44.44
CA ASP A 396 -25.53 24.26 -44.89
C ASP A 396 -24.30 23.90 -45.75
N GLY A 397 -23.41 24.87 -46.02
CA GLY A 397 -22.25 24.74 -46.90
C GLY A 397 -21.01 24.12 -46.25
N TRP A 398 -21.19 23.11 -45.38
CA TRP A 398 -20.09 22.47 -44.66
C TRP A 398 -20.13 20.93 -44.66
N ALA A 399 -18.98 20.33 -44.47
CA ALA A 399 -18.80 18.90 -44.21
C ALA A 399 -17.68 18.68 -43.17
N VAL A 400 -17.72 17.58 -42.44
CA VAL A 400 -16.70 17.21 -41.44
C VAL A 400 -15.98 15.96 -41.91
N LEU A 401 -14.64 15.96 -41.83
CA LEU A 401 -13.77 14.82 -42.10
C LEU A 401 -13.16 14.35 -40.78
N LEU A 402 -13.53 13.14 -40.34
CA LEU A 402 -13.08 12.51 -39.10
C LEU A 402 -12.02 11.45 -39.42
N MET A 403 -10.83 11.56 -38.84
CA MET A 403 -9.69 10.67 -39.11
C MET A 403 -9.08 10.19 -37.82
N ALA A 404 -8.99 8.87 -37.64
CA ALA A 404 -8.30 8.25 -36.51
C ALA A 404 -7.39 7.11 -36.99
N PRO A 405 -6.22 6.93 -36.37
CA PRO A 405 -5.34 5.80 -36.64
C PRO A 405 -5.98 4.46 -36.24
N PRO A 406 -5.46 3.31 -36.75
CA PRO A 406 -5.95 1.99 -36.37
C PRO A 406 -5.95 1.70 -34.87
N LEU A 407 -5.01 2.31 -34.11
CA LEU A 407 -4.93 2.16 -32.65
C LEU A 407 -6.19 2.65 -31.92
N ALA A 408 -6.98 3.56 -32.52
CA ALA A 408 -8.22 4.08 -31.93
C ALA A 408 -9.39 3.08 -32.05
N GLY A 409 -9.15 1.89 -32.59
CA GLY A 409 -10.14 0.84 -32.76
C GLY A 409 -11.08 1.06 -33.95
N PRO A 410 -12.10 0.19 -34.10
CA PRO A 410 -12.94 0.18 -35.31
C PRO A 410 -13.97 1.33 -35.38
N ARG A 411 -14.34 1.91 -34.22
CA ARG A 411 -15.44 2.88 -34.10
C ARG A 411 -15.15 4.06 -33.13
N PRO A 412 -14.01 4.76 -33.25
CA PRO A 412 -13.64 5.83 -32.31
C PRO A 412 -14.61 7.02 -32.29
N TRP A 413 -15.38 7.21 -33.37
CA TRP A 413 -16.27 8.37 -33.55
C TRP A 413 -17.75 8.08 -33.25
N GLU A 414 -18.10 6.85 -32.87
CA GLU A 414 -19.51 6.46 -32.64
C GLU A 414 -20.21 7.36 -31.59
N PRO A 415 -19.59 7.71 -30.44
CA PRO A 415 -20.21 8.63 -29.47
C PRO A 415 -20.43 10.05 -30.03
N LEU A 416 -19.49 10.56 -30.84
CA LEU A 416 -19.63 11.88 -31.47
C LEU A 416 -20.83 11.91 -32.42
N LEU A 417 -21.00 10.84 -33.19
CA LEU A 417 -21.99 10.71 -34.26
C LEU A 417 -23.36 10.18 -33.81
N ALA A 418 -23.53 9.85 -32.53
CA ALA A 418 -24.74 9.19 -32.02
C ALA A 418 -26.05 9.94 -32.35
N ASP A 419 -26.02 11.27 -32.41
CA ASP A 419 -27.18 12.13 -32.70
C ASP A 419 -27.27 12.57 -34.18
N VAL A 420 -26.37 12.08 -35.04
CA VAL A 420 -26.33 12.44 -36.46
C VAL A 420 -27.19 11.44 -37.26
N PRO A 421 -28.11 11.91 -38.13
CA PRO A 421 -28.90 11.03 -38.98
C PRO A 421 -28.01 10.12 -39.83
N ALA A 422 -28.35 8.83 -39.92
CA ALA A 422 -27.53 7.85 -40.65
C ALA A 422 -27.29 8.22 -42.13
N GLY A 423 -28.24 8.93 -42.77
CA GLY A 423 -28.09 9.42 -44.14
C GLY A 423 -27.07 10.56 -44.31
N ASP A 424 -26.70 11.23 -43.21
CA ASP A 424 -25.72 12.31 -43.17
C ASP A 424 -24.31 11.83 -42.76
N VAL A 425 -24.14 10.54 -42.48
CA VAL A 425 -22.86 9.91 -42.14
C VAL A 425 -22.43 8.96 -43.24
N HIS A 426 -21.19 9.07 -43.69
CA HIS A 426 -20.61 8.13 -44.65
C HIS A 426 -19.19 7.72 -44.23
N ARG A 427 -18.87 6.42 -44.39
CA ARG A 427 -17.53 5.90 -44.15
C ARG A 427 -16.77 5.79 -45.47
N VAL A 428 -15.62 6.44 -45.54
CA VAL A 428 -14.68 6.38 -46.67
C VAL A 428 -13.54 5.47 -46.26
N ASP A 429 -13.40 4.33 -46.94
CA ASP A 429 -12.36 3.35 -46.67
C ASP A 429 -11.33 3.34 -47.82
N LEU A 430 -10.12 3.82 -47.54
CA LEU A 430 -9.01 3.79 -48.51
C LEU A 430 -8.16 2.51 -48.40
N ARG A 431 -8.49 1.59 -47.48
CA ARG A 431 -7.74 0.35 -47.24
C ARG A 431 -8.18 -0.74 -48.22
N VAL A 432 -7.98 -0.49 -49.51
CA VAL A 432 -8.32 -1.43 -50.59
C VAL A 432 -7.10 -2.30 -50.95
N PRO A 433 -7.16 -3.63 -50.78
CA PRO A 433 -6.04 -4.51 -51.10
C PRO A 433 -5.51 -4.31 -52.52
N GLY A 434 -4.18 -4.16 -52.64
CA GLY A 434 -3.50 -3.99 -53.94
C GLY A 434 -3.64 -2.61 -54.58
N THR A 435 -4.34 -1.66 -53.94
CA THR A 435 -4.51 -0.30 -54.45
C THR A 435 -3.87 0.69 -53.48
N ALA A 436 -3.03 1.59 -53.99
CA ALA A 436 -2.46 2.64 -53.15
C ALA A 436 -3.57 3.57 -52.63
N PRO A 437 -3.52 4.05 -51.37
CA PRO A 437 -4.62 4.82 -50.77
C PRO A 437 -4.97 6.10 -51.55
N ASP A 438 -3.96 6.77 -52.11
CA ASP A 438 -4.12 7.94 -52.99
C ASP A 438 -4.73 7.60 -54.36
N ARG A 439 -4.86 6.31 -54.69
CA ARG A 439 -5.37 5.79 -55.97
C ARG A 439 -6.77 5.16 -55.89
N VAL A 440 -7.29 4.88 -54.70
CA VAL A 440 -8.64 4.33 -54.49
C VAL A 440 -9.71 5.19 -55.17
N ASP A 441 -10.64 4.56 -55.90
CA ASP A 441 -11.72 5.26 -56.59
C ASP A 441 -12.73 5.85 -55.59
N LEU A 442 -13.06 7.14 -55.77
CA LEU A 442 -13.99 7.91 -54.93
C LEU A 442 -15.16 8.49 -55.75
N GLY A 443 -15.33 8.08 -57.01
CA GLY A 443 -16.34 8.64 -57.91
C GLY A 443 -17.79 8.42 -57.49
N ALA A 444 -18.06 7.47 -56.58
CA ALA A 444 -19.39 7.13 -56.09
C ALA A 444 -19.70 7.68 -54.68
N LEU A 445 -18.95 8.67 -54.20
CA LEU A 445 -19.12 9.22 -52.86
C LEU A 445 -20.53 9.88 -52.69
N PRO A 446 -21.32 9.53 -51.67
CA PRO A 446 -22.60 10.19 -51.42
C PRO A 446 -22.39 11.60 -50.83
N ALA A 447 -23.37 12.48 -51.06
CA ALA A 447 -23.41 13.80 -50.46
C ALA A 447 -23.87 13.72 -48.99
N ALA A 448 -22.93 13.50 -48.09
CA ALA A 448 -23.12 13.44 -46.64
C ALA A 448 -22.54 14.67 -45.94
N ARG A 449 -22.84 14.88 -44.65
CA ARG A 449 -22.27 15.95 -43.82
C ARG A 449 -21.07 15.50 -43.01
N TRP A 450 -21.02 14.23 -42.64
CA TRP A 450 -19.98 13.65 -41.80
C TRP A 450 -19.33 12.49 -42.55
N TYR A 451 -18.03 12.58 -42.75
CA TYR A 451 -17.22 11.57 -43.41
C TYR A 451 -16.24 10.97 -42.40
N VAL A 452 -16.39 9.67 -42.10
CA VAL A 452 -15.42 8.91 -41.31
C VAL A 452 -14.41 8.29 -42.26
N VAL A 453 -13.17 8.77 -42.23
CA VAL A 453 -12.15 8.44 -43.22
C VAL A 453 -11.12 7.49 -42.61
N ASP A 454 -11.03 6.27 -43.14
CA ASP A 454 -9.86 5.41 -42.98
C ASP A 454 -8.87 5.73 -44.11
N LEU A 455 -7.78 6.42 -43.77
CA LEU A 455 -6.75 6.82 -44.74
C LEU A 455 -5.86 5.65 -45.20
N ALA A 456 -6.09 4.44 -44.68
CA ALA A 456 -5.19 3.30 -44.81
C ALA A 456 -3.75 3.59 -44.32
N ASP A 457 -3.64 4.56 -43.41
CA ASP A 457 -2.37 5.01 -42.82
C ASP A 457 -2.20 4.37 -41.44
N ASP A 458 -1.46 3.27 -41.38
CA ASP A 458 -1.02 2.60 -40.16
C ASP A 458 0.28 3.22 -39.58
N GLY A 459 0.62 4.44 -40.01
CA GLY A 459 1.82 5.15 -39.61
C GLY A 459 3.03 4.87 -40.50
N THR A 460 2.96 3.85 -41.36
CA THR A 460 4.07 3.51 -42.29
C THR A 460 4.02 4.29 -43.60
N LEU A 461 2.89 4.95 -43.92
CA LEU A 461 2.77 5.71 -45.15
C LEU A 461 3.74 6.91 -45.15
N PRO A 462 4.43 7.16 -46.28
CA PRO A 462 5.17 8.40 -46.47
C PRO A 462 4.27 9.62 -46.28
N ALA A 463 4.78 10.66 -45.63
CA ALA A 463 4.03 11.88 -45.29
C ALA A 463 3.31 12.48 -46.52
N ALA A 464 3.99 12.56 -47.67
CA ALA A 464 3.42 13.06 -48.91
C ALA A 464 2.23 12.21 -49.41
N THR A 465 2.30 10.89 -49.26
CA THR A 465 1.23 9.97 -49.66
C THR A 465 0.01 10.11 -48.75
N ALA A 466 0.22 10.22 -47.43
CA ALA A 466 -0.88 10.43 -46.47
C ALA A 466 -1.62 11.75 -46.73
N LEU A 467 -0.90 12.85 -47.00
CA LEU A 467 -1.49 14.13 -47.37
C LEU A 467 -2.20 14.07 -48.73
N ALA A 468 -1.62 13.41 -49.74
CA ALA A 468 -2.25 13.25 -51.04
C ALA A 468 -3.57 12.45 -50.94
N ALA A 469 -3.59 11.38 -50.14
CA ALA A 469 -4.79 10.59 -49.89
C ALA A 469 -5.89 11.42 -49.22
N LEU A 470 -5.57 12.15 -48.13
CA LEU A 470 -6.52 13.02 -47.47
C LEU A 470 -7.02 14.15 -48.40
N ARG A 471 -6.12 14.74 -49.18
CA ARG A 471 -6.48 15.79 -50.16
C ARG A 471 -7.47 15.27 -51.18
N ARG A 472 -7.29 14.04 -51.67
CA ARG A 472 -8.19 13.43 -52.64
C ARG A 472 -9.59 13.21 -52.05
N VAL A 473 -9.69 12.79 -50.79
CA VAL A 473 -10.99 12.68 -50.10
C VAL A 473 -11.65 14.06 -49.95
N HIS A 474 -10.89 15.07 -49.51
CA HIS A 474 -11.39 16.44 -49.41
C HIS A 474 -11.92 16.98 -50.75
N ASP A 475 -11.17 16.81 -51.84
CA ASP A 475 -11.58 17.24 -53.17
C ASP A 475 -12.80 16.45 -53.69
N ALA A 476 -12.90 15.15 -53.39
CA ALA A 476 -14.07 14.33 -53.72
C ALA A 476 -15.34 14.80 -52.99
N VAL A 477 -15.25 15.09 -51.68
CA VAL A 477 -16.35 15.66 -50.89
C VAL A 477 -16.84 16.98 -51.51
N ARG A 478 -15.91 17.85 -51.92
CA ARG A 478 -16.25 19.13 -52.55
C ARG A 478 -16.80 18.98 -53.97
N THR A 479 -16.48 17.88 -54.65
CA THR A 479 -17.06 17.55 -55.96
C THR A 479 -18.52 17.15 -55.81
N VAL A 480 -18.84 16.31 -54.83
CA VAL A 480 -20.23 15.85 -54.59
C VAL A 480 -21.07 16.88 -53.84
N ARG A 481 -20.43 17.83 -53.14
CA ARG A 481 -21.07 19.00 -52.52
C ARG A 481 -20.35 20.30 -52.92
N PRO A 482 -20.60 20.83 -54.14
CA PRO A 482 -19.96 22.05 -54.64
C PRO A 482 -20.11 23.25 -53.70
N GLY A 483 -19.04 24.02 -53.51
CA GLY A 483 -19.03 25.20 -52.63
C GLY A 483 -18.85 24.90 -51.14
N THR A 484 -18.85 23.62 -50.75
CA THR A 484 -18.65 23.21 -49.35
C THR A 484 -17.23 23.51 -48.87
N ARG A 485 -17.11 24.00 -47.64
CA ARG A 485 -15.85 24.07 -46.88
C ARG A 485 -15.84 23.00 -45.79
N THR A 486 -14.67 22.49 -45.44
CA THR A 486 -14.57 21.33 -44.55
C THR A 486 -14.12 21.72 -43.14
N VAL A 487 -14.58 20.97 -42.14
CA VAL A 487 -13.97 20.93 -40.81
C VAL A 487 -13.14 19.65 -40.74
N LEU A 488 -11.89 19.76 -40.35
CA LEU A 488 -10.99 18.61 -40.21
C LEU A 488 -10.89 18.22 -38.74
N VAL A 489 -11.07 16.94 -38.43
CA VAL A 489 -10.86 16.39 -37.09
C VAL A 489 -9.90 15.22 -37.20
N GLY A 490 -8.70 15.38 -36.63
CA GLY A 490 -7.66 14.35 -36.65
C GLY A 490 -7.26 13.92 -35.25
N HIS A 491 -7.20 12.62 -35.03
CA HIS A 491 -6.71 12.02 -33.79
C HIS A 491 -5.27 11.51 -33.98
N SER A 492 -4.46 11.59 -32.91
CA SER A 492 -3.08 11.11 -32.88
C SER A 492 -2.23 11.69 -34.04
N TYR A 493 -1.33 10.91 -34.63
CA TYR A 493 -0.50 11.32 -35.77
C TYR A 493 -1.29 11.73 -37.03
N LEU A 494 -2.57 11.34 -37.17
CA LEU A 494 -3.42 11.82 -38.27
C LEU A 494 -3.87 13.27 -38.08
N GLY A 495 -3.81 13.80 -36.85
CA GLY A 495 -3.93 15.23 -36.59
C GLY A 495 -2.87 16.06 -37.30
N GLN A 496 -1.64 15.54 -37.45
CA GLN A 496 -0.59 16.21 -38.22
C GLN A 496 -0.93 16.25 -39.72
N VAL A 497 -1.52 15.18 -40.28
CA VAL A 497 -1.96 15.13 -41.69
C VAL A 497 -3.09 16.15 -41.92
N ALA A 498 -4.03 16.27 -40.98
CA ALA A 498 -5.10 17.26 -41.01
C ALA A 498 -4.56 18.70 -40.95
N ARG A 499 -3.56 18.97 -40.10
CA ARG A 499 -2.86 20.26 -40.02
C ARG A 499 -2.21 20.63 -41.36
N GLN A 500 -1.53 19.67 -42.01
CA GLN A 500 -0.89 19.88 -43.31
C GLN A 500 -1.91 20.21 -44.40
N LEU A 501 -3.06 19.52 -44.43
CA LEU A 501 -4.13 19.86 -45.38
C LEU A 501 -4.71 21.26 -45.09
N ALA A 502 -4.98 21.58 -43.83
CA ALA A 502 -5.50 22.90 -43.44
C ALA A 502 -4.56 24.03 -43.87
N ALA A 503 -3.24 23.84 -43.72
CA ALA A 503 -2.23 24.79 -44.17
C ALA A 503 -2.16 24.89 -45.70
N ALA A 504 -2.38 23.79 -46.43
CA ALA A 504 -2.34 23.78 -47.89
C ALA A 504 -3.58 24.40 -48.55
N VAL A 505 -4.75 24.39 -47.88
CA VAL A 505 -6.02 24.93 -48.41
C VAL A 505 -6.84 25.70 -47.36
N PRO A 506 -6.29 26.76 -46.77
CA PRO A 506 -6.95 27.47 -45.67
C PRO A 506 -8.32 28.05 -46.08
N ASP A 507 -8.46 28.53 -47.33
CA ASP A 507 -9.73 29.08 -47.84
C ASP A 507 -10.84 28.03 -48.00
N GLN A 508 -10.48 26.74 -47.98
CA GLN A 508 -11.41 25.62 -48.17
C GLN A 508 -11.77 24.93 -46.85
N VAL A 509 -11.14 25.32 -45.75
CA VAL A 509 -11.32 24.73 -44.41
C VAL A 509 -11.97 25.78 -43.49
N LEU A 510 -12.99 25.39 -42.75
CA LEU A 510 -13.68 26.23 -41.76
C LEU A 510 -13.00 26.22 -40.41
N GLY A 511 -12.43 25.08 -40.04
CA GLY A 511 -11.71 24.91 -38.79
C GLY A 511 -11.06 23.54 -38.70
N LEU A 512 -10.22 23.41 -37.68
CA LEU A 512 -9.45 22.21 -37.38
C LEU A 512 -9.67 21.82 -35.92
N ALA A 513 -9.79 20.53 -35.64
CA ALA A 513 -9.69 19.96 -34.31
C ALA A 513 -8.65 18.84 -34.30
N THR A 514 -7.73 18.88 -33.36
CA THR A 514 -6.70 17.86 -33.14
C THR A 514 -6.89 17.23 -31.77
N ILE A 515 -6.86 15.90 -31.69
CA ILE A 515 -7.10 15.15 -30.44
C ILE A 515 -5.87 14.30 -30.16
N GLY A 516 -5.25 14.45 -28.98
CA GLY A 516 -4.03 13.71 -28.61
C GLY A 516 -2.94 13.84 -29.68
N THR A 517 -2.89 14.95 -30.42
CA THR A 517 -1.98 15.07 -31.55
C THR A 517 -0.62 15.52 -31.05
N PRO A 518 0.46 14.83 -31.40
CA PRO A 518 1.83 15.21 -31.02
C PRO A 518 2.27 16.52 -31.70
N ALA A 519 3.21 17.24 -31.07
CA ALA A 519 4.01 18.25 -31.73
C ALA A 519 4.83 17.62 -32.86
N ASP A 520 5.26 18.45 -33.80
CA ASP A 520 6.19 18.02 -34.84
C ASP A 520 7.49 17.52 -34.19
N ASN A 521 7.98 16.36 -34.65
CA ASN A 521 9.16 15.68 -34.11
C ASN A 521 9.04 15.18 -32.67
N THR A 522 7.81 14.96 -32.17
CA THR A 522 7.63 14.27 -30.88
C THR A 522 8.23 12.87 -30.98
N VAL A 523 9.22 12.59 -30.14
CA VAL A 523 9.75 11.23 -29.97
C VAL A 523 8.81 10.50 -29.03
N LEU A 524 8.29 9.36 -29.49
CA LEU A 524 7.45 8.56 -28.61
C LEU A 524 8.30 7.88 -27.54
N PRO A 525 7.96 8.04 -26.26
CA PRO A 525 8.69 7.42 -25.15
C PRO A 525 8.52 5.89 -25.10
N VAL A 526 7.58 5.31 -25.86
CA VAL A 526 7.37 3.85 -25.95
C VAL A 526 8.56 3.10 -26.55
N ASP A 527 9.44 3.78 -27.29
CA ASP A 527 10.67 3.20 -27.82
C ASP A 527 11.78 3.12 -26.75
N ALA A 528 11.60 3.77 -25.60
CA ALA A 528 12.57 3.72 -24.51
C ALA A 528 12.55 2.34 -23.84
N PRO A 529 13.69 1.62 -23.75
CA PRO A 529 13.74 0.29 -23.15
C PRO A 529 13.19 0.23 -21.71
N ALA A 530 13.40 1.31 -20.94
CA ALA A 530 12.92 1.41 -19.56
C ALA A 530 11.38 1.48 -19.47
N VAL A 531 10.72 2.17 -20.40
CA VAL A 531 9.25 2.23 -20.47
C VAL A 531 8.69 0.87 -20.84
N ALA A 532 9.29 0.21 -21.85
CA ALA A 532 8.87 -1.14 -22.26
C ALA A 532 8.97 -2.14 -21.10
N GLU A 533 10.06 -2.11 -20.35
CA GLU A 533 10.23 -2.95 -19.18
C GLU A 533 9.27 -2.57 -18.06
N GLY A 534 9.04 -1.27 -17.84
CA GLY A 534 8.05 -0.76 -16.89
C GLY A 534 6.65 -1.30 -17.17
N VAL A 535 6.24 -1.38 -18.44
CA VAL A 535 4.92 -1.91 -18.82
C VAL A 535 4.82 -3.41 -18.52
N ARG A 536 5.88 -4.19 -18.81
CA ARG A 536 5.92 -5.62 -18.47
C ARG A 536 5.84 -5.82 -16.96
N LEU A 537 6.58 -5.02 -16.20
CA LEU A 537 6.55 -5.07 -14.73
C LEU A 537 5.19 -4.67 -14.19
N ALA A 538 4.57 -3.59 -14.69
CA ALA A 538 3.24 -3.18 -14.27
C ALA A 538 2.19 -4.28 -14.51
N ARG A 539 2.22 -4.93 -15.68
CA ARG A 539 1.34 -6.07 -16.01
C ARG A 539 1.65 -7.32 -15.17
N LEU A 540 2.91 -7.57 -14.83
CA LEU A 540 3.31 -8.66 -13.92
C LEU A 540 2.77 -8.41 -12.49
N LEU A 541 2.91 -7.18 -12.00
CA LEU A 541 2.49 -6.79 -10.65
C LEU A 541 0.95 -6.69 -10.54
N SER A 542 0.27 -6.35 -11.65
CA SER A 542 -1.20 -6.26 -11.71
C SER A 542 -1.80 -6.95 -12.95
N PRO A 543 -1.82 -8.30 -12.99
CA PRO A 543 -2.21 -9.05 -14.20
C PRO A 543 -3.71 -9.02 -14.57
N GLU A 544 -4.58 -8.58 -13.65
CA GLU A 544 -6.03 -8.38 -13.91
C GLU A 544 -6.38 -6.89 -14.10
N GLY A 545 -5.39 -6.02 -14.23
CA GLY A 545 -5.60 -4.58 -14.42
C GLY A 545 -5.80 -3.76 -13.14
N MET A 546 -6.21 -2.50 -13.30
CA MET A 546 -6.36 -1.46 -12.28
C MET A 546 -7.81 -0.92 -12.26
N PRO A 547 -8.77 -1.63 -11.63
CA PRO A 547 -10.20 -1.30 -11.74
C PRO A 547 -10.59 0.05 -11.11
N GLU A 548 -9.78 0.57 -10.19
CA GLU A 548 -10.01 1.88 -9.55
C GLU A 548 -9.68 3.06 -10.47
N ASP A 549 -8.85 2.85 -11.50
CA ASP A 549 -8.51 3.85 -12.51
C ASP A 549 -8.50 3.22 -13.90
N THR A 550 -9.67 3.21 -14.53
CA THR A 550 -9.88 2.64 -15.86
C THR A 550 -9.10 3.34 -16.97
N ALA A 551 -8.77 4.62 -16.81
CA ALA A 551 -8.05 5.37 -17.83
C ALA A 551 -6.57 4.99 -17.85
N THR A 552 -5.95 4.89 -16.67
CA THR A 552 -4.57 4.40 -16.53
C THR A 552 -4.47 2.93 -16.93
N ASP A 553 -5.45 2.10 -16.57
CA ASP A 553 -5.52 0.70 -16.98
C ASP A 553 -5.59 0.55 -18.51
N ALA A 554 -6.49 1.29 -19.16
CA ALA A 554 -6.61 1.29 -20.62
C ALA A 554 -5.33 1.79 -21.32
N ALA A 555 -4.59 2.71 -20.71
CA ALA A 555 -3.30 3.17 -21.21
C ALA A 555 -2.22 2.07 -21.11
N LEU A 556 -2.14 1.36 -19.98
CA LEU A 556 -1.24 0.21 -19.82
C LEU A 556 -1.56 -0.92 -20.81
N ASP A 557 -2.84 -1.20 -21.03
CA ASP A 557 -3.30 -2.19 -22.01
C ASP A 557 -2.96 -1.81 -23.45
N LEU A 558 -3.08 -0.53 -23.80
CA LEU A 558 -2.61 -0.03 -25.09
C LEU A 558 -1.10 -0.24 -25.24
N LEU A 559 -0.31 0.20 -24.26
CA LEU A 559 1.15 0.06 -24.27
C LEU A 559 1.58 -1.41 -24.35
N GLY A 560 0.91 -2.30 -23.61
CA GLY A 560 1.14 -3.74 -23.67
C GLY A 560 0.92 -4.32 -25.07
N ARG A 561 -0.21 -4.00 -25.71
CA ARG A 561 -0.50 -4.44 -27.10
C ARG A 561 0.50 -3.88 -28.11
N LEU A 562 0.96 -2.64 -27.92
CA LEU A 562 1.97 -2.03 -28.79
C LEU A 562 3.32 -2.74 -28.66
N LEU A 563 3.72 -3.14 -27.45
CA LEU A 563 4.94 -3.93 -27.23
C LEU A 563 4.84 -5.34 -27.82
N ASP A 564 3.67 -5.96 -27.70
CA ASP A 564 3.41 -7.30 -28.26
C ASP A 564 3.31 -7.26 -29.80
N GLY A 565 2.99 -6.09 -30.38
CA GLY A 565 2.84 -5.87 -31.82
C GLY A 565 1.51 -6.35 -32.40
N TYR A 566 0.59 -6.83 -31.55
CA TYR A 566 -0.71 -7.39 -31.94
C TYR A 566 -1.81 -6.95 -30.99
N ALA A 567 -3.00 -6.71 -31.54
CA ALA A 567 -4.25 -6.64 -30.79
C ALA A 567 -4.93 -8.02 -30.83
N ALA A 568 -5.21 -8.59 -29.66
CA ALA A 568 -6.03 -9.78 -29.51
C ALA A 568 -7.44 -9.39 -29.06
N THR A 569 -8.45 -9.99 -29.68
CA THR A 569 -9.85 -9.90 -29.25
C THR A 569 -10.33 -11.34 -29.03
N ASP A 570 -11.07 -11.59 -27.95
CA ASP A 570 -11.58 -12.93 -27.64
C ASP A 570 -12.32 -13.55 -28.84
N GLY A 571 -11.89 -14.75 -29.22
CA GLY A 571 -12.46 -15.50 -30.34
C GLY A 571 -12.09 -15.00 -31.74
N GLN A 572 -11.17 -14.02 -31.87
CA GLN A 572 -10.67 -13.53 -33.15
C GLN A 572 -9.16 -13.77 -33.30
N ALA A 573 -8.70 -13.89 -34.55
CA ALA A 573 -7.26 -13.98 -34.82
C ALA A 573 -6.56 -12.67 -34.41
N PRO A 574 -5.37 -12.73 -33.77
CA PRO A 574 -4.60 -11.54 -33.44
C PRO A 574 -4.35 -10.69 -34.70
N THR A 575 -4.66 -9.41 -34.60
CA THR A 575 -4.46 -8.45 -35.70
C THR A 575 -3.21 -7.64 -35.40
N ALA A 576 -2.33 -7.45 -36.38
CA ALA A 576 -1.14 -6.62 -36.18
C ALA A 576 -1.54 -5.19 -35.78
N LEU A 577 -0.87 -4.65 -34.76
CA LEU A 577 -1.08 -3.29 -34.26
C LEU A 577 0.22 -2.48 -34.38
N PRO A 578 0.71 -2.24 -35.62
CA PRO A 578 1.94 -1.48 -35.79
C PRO A 578 1.72 -0.03 -35.35
N LEU A 579 2.66 0.49 -34.54
CA LEU A 579 2.79 1.92 -34.27
C LEU A 579 4.24 2.33 -34.54
N PRO A 580 4.61 2.58 -35.80
CA PRO A 580 5.94 3.08 -36.11
C PRO A 580 6.09 4.49 -35.52
N SER A 581 7.04 4.70 -34.61
CA SER A 581 7.33 6.02 -34.03
C SER A 581 7.65 7.08 -35.08
N ALA A 582 8.16 6.65 -36.25
CA ALA A 582 8.33 7.48 -37.44
C ALA A 582 7.04 8.24 -37.85
N ALA A 583 5.85 7.73 -37.56
CA ALA A 583 4.59 8.39 -37.87
C ALA A 583 4.42 9.76 -37.16
N PHE A 584 5.04 9.91 -35.98
CA PHE A 584 4.95 11.10 -35.12
C PHE A 584 5.99 12.16 -35.49
N ALA A 585 7.05 11.77 -36.21
CA ALA A 585 8.18 12.61 -36.61
C ALA A 585 8.37 12.75 -38.14
N ARG A 586 7.45 12.23 -38.97
CA ARG A 586 7.60 12.20 -40.44
C ARG A 586 7.45 13.56 -41.15
N TRP A 587 7.20 14.65 -40.43
CA TRP A 587 7.00 15.98 -41.02
C TRP A 587 8.21 16.86 -40.77
N THR A 588 9.01 17.09 -41.82
CA THR A 588 10.16 17.98 -41.80
C THR A 588 10.16 18.86 -43.06
N PRO A 589 10.14 20.21 -42.94
CA PRO A 589 10.11 21.01 -41.71
C PRO A 589 8.76 20.92 -40.94
N PRO A 590 8.71 21.40 -39.67
CA PRO A 590 7.49 21.48 -38.87
C PRO A 590 6.34 22.19 -39.58
N VAL A 591 5.10 21.85 -39.23
CA VAL A 591 3.90 22.45 -39.83
C VAL A 591 3.78 23.89 -39.39
N ALA A 592 3.55 24.80 -40.34
CA ALA A 592 3.23 26.19 -40.03
C ALA A 592 2.01 26.30 -39.08
N PRO A 593 1.92 27.37 -38.27
CA PRO A 593 0.74 27.63 -37.47
C PRO A 593 -0.52 27.63 -38.35
N PRO A 594 -1.64 27.04 -37.87
CA PRO A 594 -2.83 26.95 -38.68
C PRO A 594 -3.38 28.35 -38.99
N ALA A 595 -3.69 28.60 -40.26
CA ALA A 595 -4.35 29.84 -40.71
C ALA A 595 -5.88 29.80 -40.52
N VAL A 596 -6.40 28.76 -39.86
CA VAL A 596 -7.83 28.53 -39.59
C VAL A 596 -8.04 28.37 -38.08
N PRO A 597 -9.25 28.67 -37.56
CA PRO A 597 -9.61 28.40 -36.17
C PRO A 597 -9.30 26.94 -35.81
N THR A 598 -8.52 26.74 -34.74
CA THR A 598 -8.03 25.41 -34.36
C THR A 598 -8.29 25.14 -32.88
N LEU A 599 -8.82 23.94 -32.59
CA LEU A 599 -8.96 23.38 -31.23
C LEU A 599 -7.97 22.24 -31.08
N ALA A 600 -7.21 22.21 -29.98
CA ALA A 600 -6.41 21.06 -29.58
C ALA A 600 -6.94 20.48 -28.26
N VAL A 601 -7.35 19.21 -28.27
CA VAL A 601 -7.81 18.47 -27.08
C VAL A 601 -6.73 17.47 -26.69
N HIS A 602 -6.36 17.45 -25.41
CA HIS A 602 -5.31 16.60 -24.87
C HIS A 602 -5.84 15.69 -23.78
N GLY A 603 -5.31 14.48 -23.71
CA GLY A 603 -5.53 13.61 -22.58
C GLY A 603 -4.51 13.88 -21.47
N ARG A 604 -4.93 13.67 -20.23
CA ARG A 604 -4.03 13.57 -19.07
C ARG A 604 -4.64 12.61 -18.07
N LEU A 605 -3.90 11.54 -17.77
CA LEU A 605 -4.29 10.56 -16.76
C LEU A 605 -4.19 11.20 -15.36
N ARG A 606 -5.15 10.89 -14.49
CA ARG A 606 -5.24 11.49 -13.14
C ARG A 606 -4.62 10.62 -12.03
N GLY A 607 -4.37 9.34 -12.30
CA GLY A 607 -3.80 8.40 -11.33
C GLY A 607 -2.28 8.37 -11.30
N GLY A 608 -1.72 8.14 -10.11
CA GLY A 608 -0.33 7.80 -9.93
C GLY A 608 -0.12 6.29 -10.10
N LEU A 609 0.67 5.89 -11.09
CA LEU A 609 0.91 4.47 -11.38
C LEU A 609 1.45 3.70 -10.17
N ARG A 610 2.32 4.34 -9.39
CA ARG A 610 3.04 3.70 -8.27
C ARG A 610 2.07 3.35 -7.15
N GLU A 611 1.15 4.26 -6.85
CA GLU A 611 0.05 4.09 -5.89
C GLU A 611 -0.90 3.00 -6.37
N LEU A 612 -1.28 3.02 -7.65
CA LEU A 612 -2.16 2.00 -8.24
C LEU A 612 -1.52 0.60 -8.19
N LEU A 613 -0.22 0.48 -8.49
CA LEU A 613 0.52 -0.78 -8.39
C LEU A 613 0.63 -1.26 -6.95
N ALA A 614 0.93 -0.37 -6.00
CA ALA A 614 0.98 -0.70 -4.58
C ALA A 614 -0.38 -1.21 -4.08
N ASN A 615 -1.48 -0.51 -4.41
CA ASN A 615 -2.84 -0.92 -4.07
C ASN A 615 -3.20 -2.29 -4.67
N ALA A 616 -2.87 -2.50 -5.96
CA ALA A 616 -3.12 -3.76 -6.64
C ALA A 616 -2.35 -4.92 -5.99
N LEU A 617 -1.08 -4.70 -5.61
CA LEU A 617 -0.28 -5.69 -4.89
C LEU A 617 -0.89 -6.01 -3.52
N THR A 618 -1.33 -5.00 -2.77
CA THR A 618 -1.95 -5.15 -1.46
C THR A 618 -3.23 -5.99 -1.53
N TRP A 619 -4.20 -5.57 -2.34
CA TRP A 619 -5.48 -6.27 -2.49
C TRP A 619 -5.29 -7.72 -2.94
N ARG A 620 -4.41 -7.97 -3.91
CA ARG A 620 -4.20 -9.32 -4.43
C ARG A 620 -3.40 -10.21 -3.49
N THR A 621 -2.45 -9.64 -2.74
CA THR A 621 -1.73 -10.40 -1.70
C THR A 621 -2.71 -10.82 -0.62
N TYR A 622 -3.63 -9.94 -0.22
CA TYR A 622 -4.71 -10.28 0.69
C TYR A 622 -5.59 -11.43 0.14
N ALA A 623 -6.00 -11.35 -1.13
CA ALA A 623 -6.83 -12.38 -1.77
C ALA A 623 -6.09 -13.72 -1.95
N ALA A 624 -4.78 -13.69 -2.23
CA ALA A 624 -3.97 -14.88 -2.44
C ALA A 624 -3.54 -15.56 -1.12
N ALA A 625 -3.54 -14.82 -0.02
CA ALA A 625 -3.14 -15.33 1.29
C ALA A 625 -4.29 -16.03 2.07
N ASP A 626 -5.21 -16.69 1.35
CA ASP A 626 -6.24 -17.63 1.86
C ASP A 626 -5.63 -18.53 2.96
N PRO A 627 -6.35 -18.89 4.06
CA PRO A 627 -5.74 -19.07 5.37
C PRO A 627 -4.66 -20.14 5.30
N LEU A 628 -3.42 -19.67 5.23
CA LEU A 628 -2.25 -20.51 5.41
C LEU A 628 -2.41 -21.20 6.75
N ASP A 629 -2.01 -22.47 6.81
CA ASP A 629 -2.02 -23.25 8.05
C ASP A 629 -1.44 -22.38 9.18
N LEU A 630 -2.21 -22.22 10.26
CA LEU A 630 -1.79 -21.39 11.39
C LEU A 630 -0.38 -21.81 11.82
N PRO A 631 0.53 -20.86 12.06
CA PRO A 631 1.90 -21.20 12.38
C PRO A 631 1.98 -22.06 13.65
N THR A 632 2.81 -23.09 13.57
CA THR A 632 3.00 -24.08 14.65
C THR A 632 4.36 -23.92 15.33
N ALA A 633 5.33 -23.32 14.65
CA ALA A 633 6.65 -23.05 15.18
C ALA A 633 7.19 -21.69 14.70
N ALA A 634 8.13 -21.13 15.46
CA ALA A 634 8.98 -20.02 15.05
C ALA A 634 10.41 -20.52 14.93
N ALA A 635 11.09 -20.12 13.87
CA ALA A 635 12.45 -20.52 13.57
C ALA A 635 13.33 -19.29 13.31
N GLY A 636 14.64 -19.47 13.49
CA GLY A 636 15.59 -18.39 13.27
C GLY A 636 16.98 -18.87 12.91
N ALA A 637 17.71 -18.02 12.23
CA ALA A 637 19.09 -18.23 11.79
C ALA A 637 19.87 -16.92 11.85
N VAL A 638 21.20 -17.00 11.78
CA VAL A 638 22.06 -15.82 11.66
C VAL A 638 22.72 -15.85 10.29
N ARG A 639 22.64 -14.74 9.55
CA ARG A 639 23.36 -14.55 8.29
C ARG A 639 24.47 -13.53 8.50
N VAL A 640 25.67 -13.89 8.05
CA VAL A 640 26.85 -13.04 8.05
C VAL A 640 27.32 -12.92 6.61
N ALA A 641 27.39 -11.70 6.09
CA ALA A 641 28.07 -11.46 4.82
C ALA A 641 29.58 -11.52 5.07
N LEU A 642 30.23 -12.51 4.45
CA LEU A 642 31.69 -12.61 4.48
C LEU A 642 32.24 -11.98 3.21
N ASP A 643 32.98 -10.87 3.34
CA ASP A 643 33.78 -10.37 2.22
C ASP A 643 34.94 -11.35 1.99
N LEU A 644 34.83 -12.15 0.93
CA LEU A 644 35.86 -13.10 0.52
C LEU A 644 36.99 -12.42 -0.27
N GLY A 645 36.98 -11.09 -0.37
CA GLY A 645 37.83 -10.29 -1.23
C GLY A 645 37.43 -10.39 -2.70
N PRO A 646 38.04 -9.57 -3.59
CA PRO A 646 37.83 -9.71 -5.02
C PRO A 646 38.24 -11.11 -5.44
N ALA A 647 37.34 -11.85 -6.10
CA ALA A 647 37.64 -13.14 -6.67
C ALA A 647 38.93 -13.02 -7.50
N GLN A 648 40.03 -13.63 -7.03
CA GLN A 648 41.24 -13.70 -7.84
C GLN A 648 40.85 -14.39 -9.15
N PRO A 649 41.04 -13.75 -10.31
CA PRO A 649 40.75 -14.41 -11.58
C PRO A 649 41.58 -15.69 -11.60
N ALA A 650 40.92 -16.82 -11.73
CA ALA A 650 41.56 -18.13 -11.79
C ALA A 650 42.43 -18.20 -13.06
N THR A 651 43.65 -17.66 -13.02
CA THR A 651 44.68 -17.93 -14.01
C THR A 651 45.29 -19.29 -13.72
N ARG A 652 44.48 -20.35 -13.83
CA ARG A 652 44.99 -21.67 -14.21
C ARG A 652 44.65 -21.89 -15.67
N ARG A 653 45.55 -21.40 -16.54
CA ARG A 653 45.67 -21.96 -17.89
C ARG A 653 45.97 -23.44 -17.73
N TRP A 654 44.97 -24.27 -17.93
CA TRP A 654 45.17 -25.68 -18.23
C TRP A 654 45.81 -25.74 -19.62
N THR A 655 47.14 -25.78 -19.67
CA THR A 655 47.87 -26.17 -20.89
C THR A 655 47.92 -27.69 -20.94
N PRO A 656 47.27 -28.35 -21.92
CA PRO A 656 47.46 -29.77 -22.13
C PRO A 656 48.81 -29.96 -22.81
N THR A 657 49.86 -30.26 -22.06
CA THR A 657 51.08 -30.83 -22.63
C THR A 657 50.85 -32.31 -22.88
N CYS A 658 50.46 -32.65 -24.11
CA CYS A 658 50.76 -33.95 -24.69
C CYS A 658 52.28 -34.09 -24.79
N ALA A 659 52.87 -34.85 -23.87
CA ALA A 659 54.20 -35.41 -24.06
C ALA A 659 54.06 -36.93 -24.10
N SER A 660 54.11 -37.46 -25.32
CA SER A 660 54.42 -38.86 -25.57
C SER A 660 55.84 -39.15 -25.08
N THR A 661 56.02 -40.16 -24.23
CA THR A 661 57.16 -41.08 -24.37
C THR A 661 56.91 -42.37 -23.62
N SER A 662 57.17 -43.44 -24.36
CA SER A 662 57.12 -44.86 -24.06
C SER A 662 58.16 -45.35 -23.05
N ALA A 663 57.95 -46.61 -22.62
CA ALA A 663 58.82 -47.52 -21.84
C ALA A 663 58.64 -47.42 -20.31
N GLY A 664 58.43 -48.49 -19.56
CA GLY A 664 58.34 -49.93 -19.83
C GLY A 664 58.04 -50.63 -18.51
N TRP A 665 57.33 -51.75 -18.57
CA TRP A 665 57.07 -52.66 -17.44
C TRP A 665 58.39 -53.23 -16.87
N PRO A 666 58.41 -53.63 -15.59
CA PRO A 666 57.86 -54.93 -15.17
C PRO A 666 56.67 -54.85 -14.21
#